data_AF-R6BAH8-F1
#
_entry.id   AF-R6BAH8-F1
#
_cell.length_a   1.000
_cell.length_b   1.000
_cell.length_c   1.000
_cell.angle_alpha   90.00
_cell.angle_beta   90.00
_cell.angle_gamma   90.00
#
_symmetry.space_group_name_H-M   'P 1'
#
loop_
_entity.id
_entity.type
_entity.pdbx_description
1 polymer ?
#
loop_
_entity_poly.entity_id
_entity_poly.type
_entity_poly.pdbx_seq_one_letter_code
_entity_poly.pdbx_strand_id
1 'polypeptide(L)'
;MKKLKIAYTDKALEIFGAITGREQADFARTDFTDVAAVVITDQDKDVLRKEMIAAFKIPVLMIKTGEGLKEDALLSKVYRVMDLNETDHDFYARQIESAAAHYEEDVLPPFFRDLKKYVENGYSQFDCPGHQGGAFFRKHPAGRAFYEFFGENTFRADLCNADVAMGDLLIHEGPALAAQKHAARVYNADKTYFVLNGTSTSNKVVLNAVLTPGDIVLFDRNNHKSIDHGALVLAGATPVYLETARNAFGSIGGIPEHCFDEDYIRKLVAEKDPVKAQAKRPIRLAVIQLGTYDGCIYNARQVVDKIGHLCDYIFFDSAWVGYEQFIPMMKDCSPLLLDLGPEDPGIFVSQSVHKQQAGFSMTSQIHKKDSHIKGQDRYVPHKRVNNAFMMYASTSPLYQLFAALDVNAKMHEGEGGKKLWVDAVKTVIETRKQVLRNCHYIRPLVPPMVHGKKWEEGNTEQMANDMDYWAFEPGAKWHGFDGYGKGQYFIDPMKLQFVTEGIDVENGGYEKFGIPGNILANYLRENGIIPEKCDLNDILFLMTPAESATKMDDLVAKLIRFEQLIDEDAPMAEVLPSIYNAYEEKYRGYTIRRLCQEMHDFYKDRKVSTLQKQLFLADYFPEYVMNPQEAQFEYMRGHGDLVDLTEAEGRIALEGALPYPPGVLCVHPGERWSKTAVTYFLDLVEGINQLPGFAPEIQGVYVQTGEDGLKHAYGYVLKKEFEK
;
A
#
# COMPACT_ATOMS: atom_id res chain seq x y z
N MET A 1 4.23 14.84 -30.13
CA MET A 1 4.03 15.24 -28.73
C MET A 1 4.76 16.56 -28.48
N LYS A 2 4.33 17.42 -27.54
CA LYS A 2 5.06 18.67 -27.23
C LYS A 2 6.35 18.31 -26.47
N LYS A 3 7.49 18.87 -26.91
CA LYS A 3 8.76 18.83 -26.15
C LYS A 3 8.58 19.49 -24.79
N LEU A 4 9.35 19.06 -23.79
CA LEU A 4 9.45 19.78 -22.51
C LEU A 4 9.88 21.24 -22.74
N LYS A 5 9.41 22.14 -21.88
CA LYS A 5 9.59 23.58 -21.96
C LYS A 5 10.98 24.00 -21.48
N ILE A 6 11.34 25.26 -21.75
CA ILE A 6 12.50 25.91 -21.13
C ILE A 6 12.00 27.05 -20.24
N ALA A 7 12.52 27.13 -19.02
CA ALA A 7 12.21 28.21 -18.10
C ALA A 7 13.35 29.25 -18.12
N TYR A 8 13.00 30.51 -18.34
CA TYR A 8 13.94 31.63 -18.33
C TYR A 8 13.59 32.57 -17.18
N THR A 9 14.58 33.07 -16.44
CA THR A 9 14.34 34.25 -15.61
C THR A 9 14.05 35.46 -16.50
N ASP A 10 13.30 36.45 -16.00
CA ASP A 10 12.90 37.62 -16.80
C ASP A 10 14.11 38.29 -17.46
N LYS A 11 15.21 38.41 -16.71
CA LYS A 11 16.46 38.99 -17.19
C LYS A 11 17.18 38.10 -18.20
N ALA A 12 17.19 36.78 -18.00
CA ALA A 12 17.76 35.86 -18.98
C ALA A 12 16.99 35.89 -20.30
N LEU A 13 15.66 36.00 -20.23
CA LEU A 13 14.80 36.11 -21.41
C LEU A 13 15.02 37.44 -22.15
N GLU A 14 15.12 38.55 -21.42
CA GLU A 14 15.38 39.88 -21.99
C GLU A 14 16.71 39.91 -22.75
N ILE A 15 17.74 39.28 -22.19
CA ILE A 15 19.11 39.34 -22.72
C ILE A 15 19.35 38.31 -23.85
N PHE A 16 18.93 37.07 -23.66
CA PHE A 16 19.23 35.97 -24.59
C PHE A 16 18.09 35.69 -25.58
N GLY A 17 16.86 36.00 -25.21
CA GLY A 17 15.67 35.61 -25.97
C GLY A 17 15.33 34.12 -25.83
N ALA A 18 14.11 33.75 -26.21
CA ALA A 18 13.69 32.34 -26.25
C ALA A 18 14.30 31.64 -27.46
N ILE A 19 14.76 30.39 -27.29
CA ILE A 19 15.19 29.58 -28.44
C ILE A 19 13.98 29.10 -29.25
N THR A 20 14.19 28.84 -30.54
CA THR A 20 13.14 28.28 -31.42
C THR A 20 12.93 26.79 -31.15
N GLY A 21 11.67 26.33 -31.20
CA GLY A 21 11.34 24.90 -31.21
C GLY A 21 10.95 24.28 -29.86
N ARG A 22 10.96 25.05 -28.77
CA ARG A 22 10.38 24.68 -27.47
C ARG A 22 9.46 25.80 -26.96
N GLU A 23 8.43 25.41 -26.21
CA GLU A 23 7.58 26.37 -25.50
C GLU A 23 8.31 26.91 -24.25
N GLN A 24 7.95 28.12 -23.83
CA GLN A 24 8.49 28.74 -22.62
C GLN A 24 7.62 28.38 -21.40
N ALA A 25 8.27 28.06 -20.28
CA ALA A 25 7.62 28.00 -18.97
C ALA A 25 7.73 29.35 -18.26
N ASP A 26 6.66 29.76 -17.59
CA ASP A 26 6.67 30.91 -16.67
C ASP A 26 7.49 30.54 -15.43
N PHE A 27 8.69 31.11 -15.31
CA PHE A 27 9.62 30.79 -14.25
C PHE A 27 9.09 31.15 -12.85
N ALA A 28 8.22 32.16 -12.74
CA ALA A 28 7.64 32.57 -11.47
C ALA A 28 6.53 31.63 -10.99
N ARG A 29 5.91 30.87 -11.91
CA ARG A 29 4.74 30.00 -11.62
C ARG A 29 4.97 28.52 -11.84
N THR A 30 6.08 28.12 -12.46
CA THR A 30 6.37 26.72 -12.75
C THR A 30 6.70 25.92 -11.48
N ASP A 31 6.22 24.68 -11.44
CA ASP A 31 6.63 23.65 -10.49
C ASP A 31 7.83 22.82 -10.99
N PHE A 32 8.37 23.20 -12.17
CA PHE A 32 9.50 22.59 -12.87
C PHE A 32 9.26 21.18 -13.43
N THR A 33 8.04 20.64 -13.37
CA THR A 33 7.75 19.27 -13.83
C THR A 33 7.69 19.13 -15.34
N ASP A 34 7.44 20.23 -16.06
CA ASP A 34 7.40 20.28 -17.53
C ASP A 34 8.60 21.02 -18.15
N VAL A 35 9.67 21.23 -17.37
CA VAL A 35 10.86 22.02 -17.74
C VAL A 35 12.06 21.11 -17.97
N ALA A 36 12.69 21.22 -19.14
CA ALA A 36 13.89 20.46 -19.50
C ALA A 36 15.21 21.22 -19.31
N ALA A 37 15.15 22.54 -19.17
CA ALA A 37 16.32 23.37 -18.86
C ALA A 37 15.87 24.68 -18.21
N VAL A 38 16.71 25.20 -17.33
CA VAL A 38 16.53 26.52 -16.71
C VAL A 38 17.65 27.43 -17.19
N VAL A 39 17.30 28.60 -17.72
CA VAL A 39 18.25 29.62 -18.16
C VAL A 39 18.16 30.82 -17.22
N ILE A 40 19.29 31.17 -16.61
CA ILE A 40 19.40 32.25 -15.63
C ILE A 40 20.52 33.22 -16.00
N THR A 41 20.60 34.35 -15.32
CA THR A 41 21.80 35.20 -15.30
C THR A 41 22.61 34.99 -14.02
N ASP A 42 23.86 35.44 -14.02
CA ASP A 42 24.71 35.51 -12.80
C ASP A 42 24.14 36.40 -11.68
N GLN A 43 23.10 37.20 -11.98
CA GLN A 43 22.38 38.01 -10.99
C GLN A 43 21.23 37.24 -10.32
N ASP A 44 20.74 36.16 -10.94
CA ASP A 44 19.61 35.36 -10.47
C ASP A 44 20.05 34.21 -9.55
N LYS A 45 21.11 34.42 -8.75
CA LYS A 45 21.77 33.35 -7.98
C LYS A 45 20.86 32.61 -6.99
N ASP A 46 19.78 33.24 -6.53
CA ASP A 46 18.80 32.60 -5.65
C ASP A 46 18.02 31.46 -6.33
N VAL A 47 17.96 31.44 -7.66
CA VAL A 47 17.38 30.31 -8.42
C VAL A 47 18.12 29.01 -8.14
N LEU A 48 19.45 29.05 -7.98
CA LEU A 48 20.28 27.89 -7.66
C LEU A 48 20.00 27.31 -6.24
N ARG A 49 19.18 28.01 -5.44
CA ARG A 49 18.73 27.57 -4.13
C ARG A 49 17.35 26.91 -4.18
N LYS A 50 16.62 26.97 -5.30
CA LYS A 50 15.35 26.26 -5.47
C LYS A 50 15.60 24.75 -5.43
N GLU A 51 15.09 24.09 -4.40
CA GLU A 51 15.35 22.68 -4.13
C GLU A 51 14.92 21.77 -5.28
N MET A 52 13.77 22.04 -5.90
CA MET A 52 13.22 21.21 -6.99
C MET A 52 14.11 21.14 -8.23
N ILE A 53 14.83 22.22 -8.56
CA ILE A 53 15.78 22.22 -9.70
C ILE A 53 16.90 21.22 -9.44
N ALA A 54 17.44 21.22 -8.21
CA ALA A 54 18.49 20.29 -7.81
C ALA A 54 17.95 18.84 -7.66
N ALA A 55 16.78 18.67 -7.05
CA ALA A 55 16.12 17.38 -6.85
C ALA A 55 15.81 16.67 -8.17
N PHE A 56 15.29 17.40 -9.16
CA PHE A 56 15.02 16.89 -10.50
C PHE A 56 16.22 16.93 -11.44
N LYS A 57 17.38 17.42 -10.97
CA LYS A 57 18.63 17.55 -11.74
C LYS A 57 18.45 18.29 -13.07
N ILE A 58 17.61 19.32 -13.08
CA ILE A 58 17.34 20.10 -14.30
C ILE A 58 18.61 20.89 -14.65
N PRO A 59 19.11 20.83 -15.90
CA PRO A 59 20.31 21.56 -16.28
C PRO A 59 20.08 23.07 -16.20
N VAL A 60 20.91 23.74 -15.40
CA VAL A 60 20.90 25.20 -15.27
C VAL A 60 21.98 25.80 -16.16
N LEU A 61 21.58 26.60 -17.14
CA LEU A 61 22.48 27.36 -18.01
C LEU A 61 22.52 28.82 -17.55
N MET A 62 23.70 29.32 -17.21
CA MET A 62 23.89 30.64 -16.64
C MET A 62 24.55 31.58 -17.65
N ILE A 63 23.90 32.71 -17.92
CA ILE A 63 24.41 33.81 -18.71
C ILE A 63 25.24 34.73 -17.82
N LYS A 64 26.48 34.99 -18.21
CA LYS A 64 27.34 35.94 -17.52
C LYS A 64 27.02 37.37 -17.98
N THR A 65 26.65 38.25 -17.06
CA THR A 65 26.30 39.66 -17.35
C THR A 65 27.29 40.65 -16.73
N GLY A 66 28.25 40.20 -15.92
CA GLY A 66 29.28 41.03 -15.28
C GLY A 66 30.47 40.24 -14.72
N GLU A 67 30.94 40.55 -13.49
CA GLU A 67 32.10 39.88 -12.86
C GLU A 67 31.92 38.35 -12.65
N GLY A 68 30.71 37.80 -12.86
CA GLY A 68 30.39 36.39 -12.68
C GLY A 68 30.11 36.01 -11.21
N LEU A 69 29.69 34.77 -10.98
CA LEU A 69 29.55 34.21 -9.64
C LEU A 69 30.92 34.13 -8.95
N LYS A 70 31.07 34.80 -7.80
CA LYS A 70 32.28 34.73 -6.95
C LYS A 70 32.28 33.54 -5.99
N GLU A 71 31.15 32.84 -5.88
CA GLU A 71 30.96 31.70 -4.98
C GLU A 71 31.14 30.39 -5.75
N ASP A 72 32.32 29.76 -5.65
CA ASP A 72 32.64 28.48 -6.30
C ASP A 72 31.61 27.37 -6.00
N ALA A 73 31.01 27.40 -4.80
CA ALA A 73 29.97 26.46 -4.40
C ALA A 73 28.70 26.56 -5.27
N LEU A 74 28.33 27.76 -5.74
CA LEU A 74 27.17 27.94 -6.62
C LEU A 74 27.47 27.53 -8.06
N LEU A 75 28.71 27.68 -8.52
CA LEU A 75 29.14 27.21 -9.85
C LEU A 75 28.98 25.69 -10.00
N SER A 76 29.13 24.91 -8.92
CA SER A 76 28.88 23.46 -8.94
C SER A 76 27.44 23.06 -9.28
N LYS A 77 26.48 24.00 -9.18
CA LYS A 77 25.07 23.80 -9.52
C LYS A 77 24.71 24.25 -10.93
N VAL A 78 25.67 24.82 -11.66
CA VAL A 78 25.49 25.31 -13.02
C VAL A 78 25.97 24.24 -13.99
N TYR A 79 25.08 23.83 -14.89
CA TYR A 79 25.41 22.87 -15.95
C TYR A 79 26.33 23.49 -17.01
N ARG A 80 26.10 24.78 -17.32
CA ARG A 80 26.89 25.51 -18.32
C ARG A 80 26.90 27.01 -18.07
N VAL A 81 28.04 27.64 -18.28
CA VAL A 81 28.18 29.10 -18.31
C VAL A 81 28.23 29.57 -19.77
N MET A 82 27.51 30.65 -20.07
CA MET A 82 27.39 31.26 -21.39
C MET A 82 27.84 32.72 -21.32
N ASP A 83 28.55 33.17 -22.35
CA ASP A 83 28.98 34.57 -22.50
C ASP A 83 28.18 35.24 -23.62
N LEU A 84 27.97 36.55 -23.53
CA LEU A 84 27.08 37.32 -24.43
C LEU A 84 27.84 38.00 -25.58
N ASN A 85 28.79 37.28 -26.18
CA ASN A 85 29.36 37.75 -27.44
C ASN A 85 28.35 37.50 -28.56
N GLU A 86 27.99 38.54 -29.33
CA GLU A 86 26.95 38.48 -30.39
C GLU A 86 27.21 37.38 -31.44
N THR A 87 28.44 36.89 -31.58
CA THR A 87 28.82 35.83 -32.53
C THR A 87 28.39 34.43 -32.12
N ASP A 88 28.03 34.20 -30.85
CA ASP A 88 27.86 32.86 -30.28
C ASP A 88 26.40 32.50 -29.94
N HIS A 89 25.43 33.36 -30.25
CA HIS A 89 24.01 33.13 -29.90
C HIS A 89 23.48 31.78 -30.41
N ASP A 90 23.63 31.51 -31.71
CA ASP A 90 23.21 30.24 -32.33
C ASP A 90 23.96 29.02 -31.75
N PHE A 91 25.19 29.22 -31.27
CA PHE A 91 25.95 28.17 -30.61
C PHE A 91 25.37 27.86 -29.23
N TYR A 92 25.10 28.88 -28.41
CA TYR A 92 24.47 28.70 -27.09
C TYR A 92 23.03 28.20 -27.19
N ALA A 93 22.28 28.62 -28.21
CA ALA A 93 20.94 28.10 -28.46
C ALA A 93 20.96 26.58 -28.72
N ARG A 94 21.94 26.10 -29.51
CA ARG A 94 22.17 24.66 -29.71
C ARG A 94 22.58 23.94 -28.43
N GLN A 95 23.36 24.59 -27.55
CA GLN A 95 23.73 24.01 -26.27
C GLN A 95 22.55 23.90 -25.29
N ILE A 96 21.66 24.90 -25.25
CA ILE A 96 20.41 24.85 -24.48
C ILE A 96 19.55 23.69 -24.98
N GLU A 97 19.29 23.62 -26.30
CA GLU A 97 18.49 22.52 -26.88
C GLU A 97 19.13 21.16 -26.62
N SER A 98 20.45 21.06 -26.75
CA SER A 98 21.16 19.81 -26.47
C SER A 98 21.02 19.40 -25.00
N ALA A 99 21.21 20.30 -24.06
CA ALA A 99 21.02 20.02 -22.63
C ALA A 99 19.57 19.58 -22.34
N ALA A 100 18.59 20.30 -22.89
CA ALA A 100 17.18 19.97 -22.74
C ALA A 100 16.80 18.61 -23.36
N ALA A 101 17.33 18.28 -24.53
CA ALA A 101 17.08 17.00 -25.19
C ALA A 101 17.70 15.81 -24.44
N HIS A 102 18.93 15.96 -23.94
CA HIS A 102 19.57 14.94 -23.10
C HIS A 102 18.76 14.72 -21.82
N TYR A 103 18.36 15.81 -21.14
CA TYR A 103 17.52 15.72 -19.96
C TYR A 103 16.21 14.97 -20.23
N GLU A 104 15.52 15.30 -21.32
CA GLU A 104 14.27 14.66 -21.72
C GLU A 104 14.43 13.15 -22.01
N GLU A 105 15.59 12.73 -22.52
CA GLU A 105 15.90 11.30 -22.72
C GLU A 105 16.24 10.57 -21.40
N ASP A 106 16.89 11.27 -20.47
CA ASP A 106 17.33 10.74 -19.17
C ASP A 106 16.18 10.60 -18.15
N VAL A 107 15.17 11.47 -18.22
CA VAL A 107 13.99 11.42 -17.32
C VAL A 107 13.01 10.30 -17.69
N LEU A 108 13.04 9.80 -18.93
CA LEU A 108 12.18 8.70 -19.34
C LEU A 108 12.84 7.34 -19.02
N PRO A 109 12.17 6.45 -18.27
CA PRO A 109 12.72 5.15 -17.96
C PRO A 109 12.69 4.19 -19.16
N PRO A 110 13.46 3.09 -19.11
CA PRO A 110 13.80 2.30 -20.29
C PRO A 110 12.60 1.83 -21.13
N PHE A 111 11.60 1.21 -20.52
CA PHE A 111 10.46 0.63 -21.22
C PHE A 111 9.50 1.72 -21.70
N PHE A 112 9.17 2.70 -20.85
CA PHE A 112 8.25 3.77 -21.27
C PHE A 112 8.82 4.62 -22.41
N ARG A 113 10.12 4.91 -22.37
CA ARG A 113 10.82 5.62 -23.45
C ARG A 113 10.68 4.89 -24.79
N ASP A 114 10.91 3.59 -24.80
CA ASP A 114 10.87 2.80 -26.02
C ASP A 114 9.43 2.56 -26.50
N LEU A 115 8.47 2.40 -25.58
CA LEU A 115 7.03 2.33 -25.89
C LEU A 115 6.55 3.62 -26.56
N LYS A 116 6.94 4.78 -26.02
CA LYS A 116 6.63 6.09 -26.60
C LYS A 116 7.20 6.19 -28.02
N LYS A 117 8.49 5.88 -28.20
CA LYS A 117 9.14 5.88 -29.53
C LYS A 117 8.43 4.93 -30.50
N TYR A 118 8.00 3.75 -30.03
CA TYR A 118 7.29 2.77 -30.85
C TYR A 118 5.94 3.30 -31.36
N VAL A 119 5.14 3.90 -30.48
CA VAL A 119 3.86 4.52 -30.83
C VAL A 119 4.05 5.67 -31.82
N GLU A 120 5.10 6.49 -31.64
CA GLU A 120 5.41 7.62 -32.51
C GLU A 120 5.82 7.20 -33.94
N ASN A 121 6.41 6.01 -34.11
CA ASN A 121 6.76 5.48 -35.43
C ASN A 121 5.54 5.15 -36.30
N GLY A 122 4.33 5.03 -35.71
CA GLY A 122 3.09 4.90 -36.47
C GLY A 122 2.98 3.61 -37.29
N TYR A 123 3.46 2.48 -36.75
CA TYR A 123 3.38 1.19 -37.42
C TYR A 123 1.94 0.78 -37.77
N SER A 124 1.77 0.12 -38.91
CA SER A 124 0.50 -0.52 -39.28
C SER A 124 0.41 -1.91 -38.64
N GLN A 125 -0.49 -2.06 -37.67
CA GLN A 125 -0.67 -3.30 -36.91
C GLN A 125 -1.60 -4.29 -37.63
N PHE A 126 -1.13 -5.52 -37.78
CA PHE A 126 -1.88 -6.68 -38.30
C PHE A 126 -1.87 -7.87 -37.33
N ASP A 127 -1.34 -7.65 -36.14
CA ASP A 127 -1.23 -8.55 -35.02
C ASP A 127 -2.34 -8.31 -33.98
N CYS A 128 -2.19 -8.89 -32.79
CA CYS A 128 -3.02 -8.61 -31.63
C CYS A 128 -2.53 -7.34 -30.92
N PRO A 129 -3.39 -6.60 -30.18
CA PRO A 129 -4.82 -6.84 -29.96
C PRO A 129 -5.70 -6.55 -31.19
N GLY A 130 -6.79 -7.30 -31.36
CA GLY A 130 -7.65 -7.25 -32.56
C GLY A 130 -8.33 -5.89 -32.84
N HIS A 131 -8.29 -4.93 -31.90
CA HIS A 131 -8.75 -3.57 -32.16
C HIS A 131 -7.77 -2.74 -33.00
N GLN A 132 -6.50 -3.15 -33.06
CA GLN A 132 -5.40 -2.58 -33.86
C GLN A 132 -5.31 -1.06 -33.72
N GLY A 133 -4.85 -0.59 -32.56
CA GLY A 133 -4.80 0.84 -32.25
C GLY A 133 -6.17 1.51 -32.13
N GLY A 134 -7.20 0.79 -31.65
CA GLY A 134 -8.56 1.30 -31.48
C GLY A 134 -9.34 1.56 -32.78
N ALA A 135 -8.83 1.10 -33.92
CA ALA A 135 -9.51 1.23 -35.21
C ALA A 135 -10.86 0.50 -35.22
N PHE A 136 -10.97 -0.66 -34.57
CA PHE A 136 -12.24 -1.38 -34.49
C PHE A 136 -13.28 -0.65 -33.61
N PHE A 137 -12.87 -0.14 -32.44
CA PHE A 137 -13.76 0.61 -31.54
C PHE A 137 -14.43 1.79 -32.26
N ARG A 138 -13.68 2.53 -33.08
CA ARG A 138 -14.20 3.68 -33.83
C ARG A 138 -15.24 3.32 -34.92
N LYS A 139 -15.48 2.03 -35.19
CA LYS A 139 -16.50 1.56 -36.15
C LYS A 139 -17.88 1.35 -35.52
N HIS A 140 -18.03 1.43 -34.19
CA HIS A 140 -19.31 1.26 -33.50
C HIS A 140 -19.60 2.48 -32.60
N PRO A 141 -20.82 3.02 -32.51
CA PRO A 141 -21.11 4.21 -31.68
C PRO A 141 -20.68 4.05 -30.22
N ALA A 142 -20.96 2.89 -29.61
CA ALA A 142 -20.50 2.62 -28.24
C ALA A 142 -18.97 2.54 -28.14
N GLY A 143 -18.30 1.96 -29.16
CA GLY A 143 -16.84 1.88 -29.19
C GLY A 143 -16.20 3.24 -29.45
N ARG A 144 -16.86 4.12 -30.21
CA ARG A 144 -16.40 5.49 -30.44
C ARG A 144 -16.43 6.31 -29.15
N ALA A 145 -17.51 6.21 -28.38
CA ALA A 145 -17.60 6.83 -27.06
C ALA A 145 -16.51 6.31 -26.12
N PHE A 146 -16.26 4.99 -26.12
CA PHE A 146 -15.17 4.39 -25.35
C PHE A 146 -13.78 4.91 -25.77
N TYR A 147 -13.52 4.99 -27.08
CA TYR A 147 -12.26 5.48 -27.62
C TYR A 147 -12.02 6.96 -27.29
N GLU A 148 -13.04 7.80 -27.41
CA GLU A 148 -12.94 9.23 -27.09
C GLU A 148 -12.76 9.48 -25.60
N PHE A 149 -13.39 8.65 -24.75
CA PHE A 149 -13.23 8.73 -23.30
C PHE A 149 -11.80 8.43 -22.84
N PHE A 150 -11.19 7.34 -23.34
CA PHE A 150 -9.81 6.95 -22.94
C PHE A 150 -8.70 7.62 -23.76
N GLY A 151 -9.02 8.15 -24.95
CA GLY A 151 -8.07 8.77 -25.86
C GLY A 151 -7.20 7.79 -26.65
N GLU A 152 -6.66 8.26 -27.78
CA GLU A 152 -5.95 7.43 -28.77
C GLU A 152 -4.74 6.66 -28.20
N ASN A 153 -3.89 7.32 -27.42
CA ASN A 153 -2.63 6.73 -26.95
C ASN A 153 -2.85 5.47 -26.09
N THR A 154 -3.98 5.41 -25.36
CA THR A 154 -4.36 4.23 -24.59
C THR A 154 -4.45 2.99 -25.49
N PHE A 155 -5.02 3.13 -26.70
CA PHE A 155 -5.17 2.02 -27.64
C PHE A 155 -3.94 1.78 -28.50
N ARG A 156 -3.18 2.83 -28.82
CA ARG A 156 -1.96 2.71 -29.63
C ARG A 156 -0.81 2.07 -28.87
N ALA A 157 -0.78 2.23 -27.55
CA ALA A 157 0.18 1.58 -26.67
C ALA A 157 -0.24 0.17 -26.21
N ASP A 158 -1.42 -0.31 -26.63
CA ASP A 158 -1.85 -1.69 -26.38
C ASP A 158 -1.27 -2.61 -27.47
N LEU A 159 -0.17 -3.28 -27.11
CA LEU A 159 0.73 -4.03 -27.98
C LEU A 159 0.82 -5.49 -27.54
N CYS A 160 1.48 -6.34 -28.33
CA CYS A 160 1.72 -7.74 -28.00
C CYS A 160 3.16 -8.19 -28.26
N ASN A 161 3.41 -9.48 -28.06
CA ASN A 161 4.72 -10.11 -28.24
C ASN A 161 5.25 -10.07 -29.70
N ALA A 162 4.39 -9.77 -30.68
CA ALA A 162 4.82 -9.55 -32.07
C ALA A 162 5.54 -8.22 -32.27
N ASP A 163 5.35 -7.24 -31.37
CA ASP A 163 6.04 -5.96 -31.35
C ASP A 163 7.46 -6.11 -30.73
N VAL A 164 8.32 -6.91 -31.37
CA VAL A 164 9.62 -7.37 -30.84
C VAL A 164 10.59 -6.26 -30.41
N ALA A 165 10.39 -5.02 -30.87
CA ALA A 165 11.14 -3.86 -30.44
C ALA A 165 10.99 -3.58 -28.92
N MET A 166 9.89 -4.03 -28.32
CA MET A 166 9.61 -3.90 -26.88
C MET A 166 10.22 -5.01 -26.03
N GLY A 167 10.88 -6.00 -26.66
CA GLY A 167 11.48 -7.14 -25.97
C GLY A 167 10.45 -8.19 -25.56
N ASP A 168 10.76 -8.95 -24.52
CA ASP A 168 9.90 -10.01 -24.00
C ASP A 168 9.69 -9.83 -22.49
N LEU A 169 8.43 -9.66 -22.09
CA LEU A 169 8.03 -9.40 -20.71
C LEU A 169 8.03 -10.67 -19.82
N LEU A 170 7.98 -11.86 -20.42
CA LEU A 170 7.81 -13.14 -19.73
C LEU A 170 9.14 -13.85 -19.46
N ILE A 171 10.05 -13.82 -20.43
CA ILE A 171 11.42 -14.32 -20.27
C ILE A 171 12.43 -13.22 -19.99
N HIS A 172 11.96 -11.97 -19.91
CA HIS A 172 12.71 -10.78 -19.50
C HIS A 172 13.87 -10.48 -20.45
N GLU A 173 13.54 -9.96 -21.63
CA GLU A 173 14.50 -9.54 -22.65
C GLU A 173 14.24 -8.09 -23.13
N GLY A 174 15.25 -7.48 -23.74
CA GLY A 174 15.12 -6.13 -24.32
C GLY A 174 14.75 -5.04 -23.31
N PRO A 175 13.92 -4.05 -23.71
CA PRO A 175 13.45 -2.97 -22.85
C PRO A 175 12.76 -3.45 -21.56
N ALA A 176 12.04 -4.58 -21.62
CA ALA A 176 11.38 -5.15 -20.45
C ALA A 176 12.37 -5.52 -19.33
N LEU A 177 13.47 -6.20 -19.69
CA LEU A 177 14.55 -6.51 -18.74
C LEU A 177 15.26 -5.25 -18.24
N ALA A 178 15.44 -4.26 -19.11
CA ALA A 178 16.11 -3.02 -18.77
C ALA A 178 15.34 -2.25 -17.67
N ALA A 179 14.01 -2.18 -17.79
CA ALA A 179 13.10 -1.60 -16.79
C ALA A 179 13.18 -2.33 -15.45
N GLN A 180 13.06 -3.66 -15.46
CA GLN A 180 13.17 -4.46 -14.24
C GLN A 180 14.53 -4.35 -13.55
N LYS A 181 15.62 -4.26 -14.33
CA LYS A 181 16.97 -4.01 -13.79
C LYS A 181 17.11 -2.60 -13.24
N HIS A 182 16.45 -1.60 -13.84
CA HIS A 182 16.39 -0.24 -13.30
C HIS A 182 15.65 -0.23 -11.96
N ALA A 183 14.46 -0.80 -11.90
CA ALA A 183 13.71 -0.97 -10.64
C ALA A 183 14.52 -1.71 -9.58
N ALA A 184 15.22 -2.80 -9.92
CA ALA A 184 16.08 -3.52 -8.98
C ALA A 184 17.19 -2.63 -8.37
N ARG A 185 17.77 -1.70 -9.16
CA ARG A 185 18.75 -0.74 -8.62
C ARG A 185 18.10 0.29 -7.70
N VAL A 186 16.95 0.84 -8.09
CA VAL A 186 16.21 1.83 -7.28
C VAL A 186 15.81 1.23 -5.93
N TYR A 187 15.28 0.01 -5.94
CA TYR A 187 14.81 -0.69 -4.75
C TYR A 187 15.91 -1.48 -4.03
N ASN A 188 17.18 -1.42 -4.44
CA ASN A 188 18.29 -2.15 -3.80
C ASN A 188 18.07 -3.69 -3.69
N ALA A 189 17.55 -4.29 -4.77
CA ALA A 189 17.30 -5.73 -4.88
C ALA A 189 18.22 -6.38 -5.93
N ASP A 190 18.47 -7.69 -5.82
CA ASP A 190 19.24 -8.43 -6.84
C ASP A 190 18.43 -8.59 -8.13
N LYS A 191 17.12 -8.79 -8.00
CA LYS A 191 16.16 -8.87 -9.11
C LYS A 191 14.83 -8.26 -8.72
N THR A 192 14.16 -7.67 -9.70
CA THR A 192 12.76 -7.24 -9.60
C THR A 192 11.96 -7.89 -10.72
N TYR A 193 10.75 -8.35 -10.40
CA TYR A 193 9.77 -8.87 -11.36
C TYR A 193 8.56 -7.94 -11.37
N PHE A 194 8.09 -7.59 -12.55
CA PHE A 194 6.86 -6.81 -12.73
C PHE A 194 5.67 -7.74 -12.86
N VAL A 195 4.65 -7.55 -12.03
CA VAL A 195 3.46 -8.40 -11.96
C VAL A 195 2.23 -7.53 -12.19
N LEU A 196 1.44 -7.90 -13.20
CA LEU A 196 0.35 -7.07 -13.72
C LEU A 196 -1.05 -7.52 -13.25
N ASN A 197 -1.11 -8.46 -12.30
CA ASN A 197 -2.35 -9.02 -11.75
C ASN A 197 -2.43 -8.84 -10.22
N GLY A 198 -1.79 -7.79 -9.71
CA GLY A 198 -1.77 -7.36 -8.32
C GLY A 198 -0.87 -8.22 -7.42
N THR A 199 -0.62 -7.72 -6.21
CA THR A 199 0.21 -8.41 -5.21
C THR A 199 -0.38 -9.74 -4.78
N SER A 200 -1.69 -9.92 -4.90
CA SER A 200 -2.35 -11.22 -4.76
C SER A 200 -1.72 -12.31 -5.64
N THR A 201 -1.24 -11.96 -6.83
CA THR A 201 -0.51 -12.85 -7.73
C THR A 201 0.98 -12.88 -7.39
N SER A 202 1.59 -11.72 -7.09
CA SER A 202 3.00 -11.66 -6.66
C SER A 202 3.30 -12.59 -5.49
N ASN A 203 2.40 -12.60 -4.50
CA ASN A 203 2.42 -13.47 -3.36
C ASN A 203 2.41 -14.94 -3.77
N LYS A 204 1.47 -15.36 -4.63
CA LYS A 204 1.40 -16.74 -5.13
C LYS A 204 2.65 -17.16 -5.90
N VAL A 205 3.24 -16.26 -6.69
CA VAL A 205 4.49 -16.51 -7.42
C VAL A 205 5.62 -16.82 -6.44
N VAL A 206 5.81 -16.00 -5.41
CA VAL A 206 6.86 -16.24 -4.39
C VAL A 206 6.59 -17.55 -3.64
N LEU A 207 5.37 -17.72 -3.13
CA LEU A 207 5.00 -18.88 -2.31
C LEU A 207 5.15 -20.20 -3.07
N ASN A 208 4.69 -20.28 -4.31
CA ASN A 208 4.81 -21.49 -5.15
C ASN A 208 6.20 -21.67 -5.77
N ALA A 209 7.09 -20.68 -5.67
CA ALA A 209 8.50 -20.85 -6.02
C ALA A 209 9.33 -21.45 -4.86
N VAL A 210 8.85 -21.32 -3.63
CA VAL A 210 9.62 -21.62 -2.41
C VAL A 210 9.10 -22.85 -1.66
N LEU A 211 7.78 -22.98 -1.54
CA LEU A 211 7.10 -23.93 -0.67
C LEU A 211 6.58 -25.16 -1.44
N THR A 212 6.54 -26.28 -0.72
CA THR A 212 5.99 -27.58 -1.16
C THR A 212 5.27 -28.29 -0.01
N PRO A 213 4.47 -29.33 -0.28
CA PRO A 213 3.85 -30.12 0.77
C PRO A 213 4.86 -30.66 1.77
N GLY A 214 4.56 -30.50 3.05
CA GLY A 214 5.43 -30.87 4.17
C GLY A 214 6.39 -29.77 4.62
N ASP A 215 6.59 -28.69 3.87
CA ASP A 215 7.35 -27.53 4.37
C ASP A 215 6.63 -26.83 5.52
N ILE A 216 7.40 -26.32 6.49
CA ILE A 216 6.89 -25.46 7.57
C ILE A 216 6.97 -24.00 7.11
N VAL A 217 5.84 -23.29 7.20
CA VAL A 217 5.76 -21.85 6.97
C VAL A 217 5.42 -21.14 8.28
N LEU A 218 6.29 -20.22 8.71
CA LEU A 218 6.01 -19.36 9.87
C LEU A 218 5.07 -18.24 9.40
N PHE A 219 3.89 -18.17 9.99
CA PHE A 219 2.74 -17.51 9.38
C PHE A 219 2.20 -16.42 10.30
N ASP A 220 2.42 -15.15 9.95
CA ASP A 220 1.75 -14.01 10.56
C ASP A 220 0.22 -14.14 10.39
N ARG A 221 -0.55 -14.17 11.49
CA ARG A 221 -2.02 -14.32 11.43
C ARG A 221 -2.72 -13.11 10.80
N ASN A 222 -2.02 -11.98 10.61
CA ASN A 222 -2.53 -10.84 9.83
C ASN A 222 -2.43 -11.02 8.31
N ASN A 223 -1.73 -12.06 7.84
CA ASN A 223 -1.46 -12.23 6.42
C ASN A 223 -2.74 -12.18 5.57
N HIS A 224 -2.67 -11.45 4.46
CA HIS A 224 -3.77 -11.31 3.52
C HIS A 224 -4.17 -12.69 2.94
N LYS A 225 -5.45 -12.86 2.57
CA LYS A 225 -5.99 -14.12 2.00
C LYS A 225 -5.18 -14.70 0.84
N SER A 226 -4.45 -13.87 0.09
CA SER A 226 -3.57 -14.36 -0.98
C SER A 226 -2.39 -15.19 -0.48
N ILE A 227 -1.91 -14.93 0.74
CA ILE A 227 -0.85 -15.72 1.38
C ILE A 227 -1.41 -17.08 1.76
N ASP A 228 -2.60 -17.13 2.35
CA ASP A 228 -3.32 -18.39 2.63
C ASP A 228 -3.49 -19.22 1.35
N HIS A 229 -4.05 -18.60 0.30
CA HIS A 229 -4.22 -19.26 -0.98
C HIS A 229 -2.88 -19.77 -1.56
N GLY A 230 -1.83 -18.95 -1.53
CA GLY A 230 -0.54 -19.29 -2.13
C GLY A 230 0.28 -20.32 -1.35
N ALA A 231 0.37 -20.16 -0.04
CA ALA A 231 1.22 -20.97 0.83
C ALA A 231 0.53 -22.26 1.26
N LEU A 232 -0.76 -22.17 1.62
CA LEU A 232 -1.45 -23.26 2.29
C LEU A 232 -2.30 -24.04 1.30
N VAL A 233 -3.22 -23.38 0.59
CA VAL A 233 -4.14 -24.05 -0.35
C VAL A 233 -3.40 -24.59 -1.59
N LEU A 234 -2.57 -23.75 -2.24
CA LEU A 234 -1.90 -24.13 -3.49
C LEU A 234 -0.61 -24.92 -3.24
N ALA A 235 0.27 -24.44 -2.36
CA ALA A 235 1.55 -25.10 -2.11
C ALA A 235 1.47 -26.25 -1.08
N GLY A 236 0.40 -26.34 -0.27
CA GLY A 236 0.23 -27.42 0.72
C GLY A 236 1.18 -27.32 1.92
N ALA A 237 1.76 -26.14 2.19
CA ALA A 237 2.65 -25.96 3.34
C ALA A 237 1.88 -26.06 4.66
N THR A 238 2.58 -26.43 5.74
CA THR A 238 2.01 -26.52 7.08
C THR A 238 2.28 -25.24 7.85
N PRO A 239 1.24 -24.49 8.27
CA PRO A 239 1.43 -23.23 8.97
C PRO A 239 1.80 -23.45 10.44
N VAL A 240 2.71 -22.61 10.92
CA VAL A 240 2.90 -22.29 12.34
C VAL A 240 2.48 -20.85 12.53
N TYR A 241 1.31 -20.64 13.13
CA TYR A 241 0.73 -19.30 13.29
C TYR A 241 1.41 -18.51 14.40
N LEU A 242 1.65 -17.23 14.14
CA LEU A 242 2.02 -16.24 15.14
C LEU A 242 0.79 -15.40 15.46
N GLU A 243 0.45 -15.28 16.74
CA GLU A 243 -0.60 -14.38 17.18
C GLU A 243 -0.26 -12.92 16.94
N THR A 244 -1.29 -12.07 16.88
CA THR A 244 -1.12 -10.66 16.53
C THR A 244 -1.93 -9.76 17.46
N ALA A 245 -1.36 -8.60 17.76
CA ALA A 245 -1.98 -7.65 18.66
C ALA A 245 -3.19 -6.97 18.01
N ARG A 246 -4.21 -6.71 18.82
CA ARG A 246 -5.33 -5.81 18.53
C ARG A 246 -5.53 -4.89 19.72
N ASN A 247 -5.80 -3.62 19.46
CA ASN A 247 -6.20 -2.66 20.49
C ASN A 247 -7.73 -2.59 20.59
N ALA A 248 -8.25 -1.75 21.49
CA ALA A 248 -9.68 -1.62 21.73
C ALA A 248 -10.48 -1.03 20.53
N PHE A 249 -9.82 -0.40 19.56
CA PHE A 249 -10.45 0.05 18.31
C PHE A 249 -10.63 -1.08 17.29
N GLY A 250 -10.03 -2.25 17.54
CA GLY A 250 -9.95 -3.34 16.56
C GLY A 250 -8.80 -3.20 15.56
N SER A 251 -7.96 -2.17 15.71
CA SER A 251 -6.87 -1.90 14.77
C SER A 251 -5.86 -3.04 14.72
N ILE A 252 -5.41 -3.36 13.51
CA ILE A 252 -4.45 -4.41 13.19
C ILE A 252 -3.04 -3.98 13.63
N GLY A 253 -2.61 -4.50 14.78
CA GLY A 253 -1.24 -4.40 15.27
C GLY A 253 -0.32 -5.47 14.69
N GLY A 254 0.94 -5.47 15.13
CA GLY A 254 1.92 -6.48 14.77
C GLY A 254 1.96 -7.69 15.71
N ILE A 255 2.89 -8.60 15.42
CA ILE A 255 3.22 -9.79 16.21
C ILE A 255 3.84 -9.39 17.58
N PRO A 256 3.32 -9.86 18.72
CA PRO A 256 3.91 -9.59 20.03
C PRO A 256 5.39 -10.00 20.14
N GLU A 257 6.18 -9.30 20.94
CA GLU A 257 7.63 -9.50 21.08
C GLU A 257 8.01 -10.96 21.40
N HIS A 258 7.26 -11.61 22.29
CA HIS A 258 7.55 -12.99 22.71
C HIS A 258 7.41 -14.00 21.56
N CYS A 259 6.63 -13.69 20.52
CA CYS A 259 6.47 -14.55 19.35
C CYS A 259 7.73 -14.60 18.46
N PHE A 260 8.68 -13.69 18.68
CA PHE A 260 9.99 -13.69 18.04
C PHE A 260 11.09 -14.32 18.89
N ASP A 261 10.73 -15.03 19.97
CA ASP A 261 11.65 -15.84 20.75
C ASP A 261 11.90 -17.21 20.07
N GLU A 262 13.15 -17.65 20.03
CA GLU A 262 13.53 -18.90 19.35
C GLU A 262 12.93 -20.14 20.03
N ASP A 263 12.94 -20.20 21.36
CA ASP A 263 12.42 -21.35 22.10
C ASP A 263 10.90 -21.47 21.90
N TYR A 264 10.20 -20.34 21.91
CA TYR A 264 8.78 -20.28 21.59
C TYR A 264 8.48 -20.77 20.17
N ILE A 265 9.20 -20.27 19.16
CA ILE A 265 9.01 -20.70 17.76
C ILE A 265 9.30 -22.20 17.61
N ARG A 266 10.40 -22.71 18.19
CA ARG A 266 10.73 -24.14 18.12
C ARG A 266 9.69 -25.01 18.79
N LYS A 267 9.10 -24.56 19.91
CA LYS A 267 7.98 -25.24 20.55
C LYS A 267 6.79 -25.35 19.60
N LEU A 268 6.38 -24.25 18.97
CA LEU A 268 5.26 -24.27 18.02
C LEU A 268 5.54 -25.14 16.79
N VAL A 269 6.78 -25.14 16.27
CA VAL A 269 7.18 -26.05 15.19
C VAL A 269 7.08 -27.50 15.65
N ALA A 270 7.50 -27.82 16.88
CA ALA A 270 7.47 -29.19 17.40
C ALA A 270 6.06 -29.77 17.53
N GLU A 271 5.04 -28.92 17.70
CA GLU A 271 3.62 -29.33 17.67
C GLU A 271 3.18 -29.83 16.29
N LYS A 272 3.87 -29.42 15.21
CA LYS A 272 3.58 -29.84 13.83
C LYS A 272 4.56 -30.90 13.34
N ASP A 273 5.86 -30.72 13.60
CA ASP A 273 6.93 -31.63 13.21
C ASP A 273 8.08 -31.58 14.24
N PRO A 274 8.11 -32.52 15.21
CA PRO A 274 9.12 -32.53 16.28
C PRO A 274 10.54 -32.82 15.76
N VAL A 275 10.68 -33.46 14.59
CA VAL A 275 11.99 -33.73 13.99
C VAL A 275 12.53 -32.45 13.36
N LYS A 276 11.72 -31.74 12.57
CA LYS A 276 12.13 -30.47 11.97
C LYS A 276 12.43 -29.40 13.01
N ALA A 277 11.73 -29.38 14.14
CA ALA A 277 11.99 -28.42 15.22
C ALA A 277 13.44 -28.43 15.75
N GLN A 278 14.17 -29.53 15.58
CA GLN A 278 15.58 -29.66 15.97
C GLN A 278 16.57 -29.25 14.88
N ALA A 279 16.11 -28.98 13.65
CA ALA A 279 16.96 -28.53 12.57
C ALA A 279 17.50 -27.12 12.86
N LYS A 280 18.67 -26.80 12.27
CA LYS A 280 19.23 -25.43 12.35
C LYS A 280 18.22 -24.39 11.83
N ARG A 281 17.60 -24.69 10.68
CA ARG A 281 16.56 -23.91 10.02
C ARG A 281 15.28 -24.74 9.88
N PRO A 282 14.40 -24.78 10.90
CA PRO A 282 13.17 -25.55 10.82
C PRO A 282 12.17 -25.01 9.78
N ILE A 283 12.28 -23.72 9.42
CA ILE A 283 11.27 -22.99 8.65
C ILE A 283 11.77 -22.77 7.22
N ARG A 284 10.97 -23.20 6.24
CA ARG A 284 11.27 -22.99 4.83
C ARG A 284 11.05 -21.54 4.41
N LEU A 285 9.99 -20.92 4.93
CA LEU A 285 9.65 -19.53 4.67
C LEU A 285 8.93 -18.94 5.89
N ALA A 286 9.35 -17.77 6.36
CA ALA A 286 8.51 -16.93 7.21
C ALA A 286 7.79 -15.89 6.33
N VAL A 287 6.50 -15.69 6.53
CA VAL A 287 5.72 -14.66 5.82
C VAL A 287 5.19 -13.65 6.82
N ILE A 288 5.70 -12.43 6.74
CA ILE A 288 5.42 -11.33 7.66
C ILE A 288 4.79 -10.17 6.89
N GLN A 289 3.69 -9.61 7.39
CA GLN A 289 3.10 -8.42 6.81
C GLN A 289 3.85 -7.17 7.30
N LEU A 290 4.75 -6.62 6.48
CA LEU A 290 5.70 -5.58 6.90
C LEU A 290 5.02 -4.31 7.43
N GLY A 291 3.91 -3.91 6.81
CA GLY A 291 3.07 -2.81 7.24
C GLY A 291 1.62 -3.25 7.24
N THR A 292 0.94 -3.11 8.37
CA THR A 292 -0.47 -3.46 8.50
C THR A 292 -1.35 -2.41 7.82
N TYR A 293 -2.61 -2.76 7.58
CA TYR A 293 -3.56 -1.83 6.97
C TYR A 293 -3.73 -0.57 7.84
N ASP A 294 -3.77 -0.73 9.16
CA ASP A 294 -3.93 0.37 10.14
C ASP A 294 -2.67 1.18 10.44
N GLY A 295 -1.58 0.93 9.72
CA GLY A 295 -0.38 1.75 9.85
C GLY A 295 0.49 1.37 11.05
N CYS A 296 0.53 0.10 11.42
CA CYS A 296 1.61 -0.45 12.23
C CYS A 296 2.70 -1.00 11.29
N ILE A 297 3.88 -0.38 11.26
CA ILE A 297 5.02 -0.84 10.46
C ILE A 297 6.08 -1.50 11.34
N TYR A 298 6.60 -2.64 10.89
CA TYR A 298 7.64 -3.41 11.59
C TYR A 298 9.02 -2.79 11.40
N ASN A 299 9.89 -3.02 12.38
CA ASN A 299 11.34 -2.92 12.20
C ASN A 299 11.88 -4.17 11.48
N ALA A 300 12.10 -4.10 10.17
CA ALA A 300 12.55 -5.23 9.38
C ALA A 300 13.92 -5.76 9.82
N ARG A 301 14.84 -4.85 10.23
CA ARG A 301 16.14 -5.24 10.81
C ARG A 301 15.94 -6.15 12.01
N GLN A 302 15.10 -5.74 12.96
CA GLN A 302 14.85 -6.53 14.17
C GLN A 302 14.22 -7.89 13.87
N VAL A 303 13.31 -7.98 12.89
CA VAL A 303 12.72 -9.27 12.46
C VAL A 303 13.80 -10.21 11.94
N VAL A 304 14.65 -9.74 11.01
CA VAL A 304 15.75 -10.55 10.47
C VAL A 304 16.72 -10.99 11.56
N ASP A 305 17.08 -10.10 12.47
CA ASP A 305 18.01 -10.40 13.56
C ASP A 305 17.45 -11.42 14.55
N LYS A 306 16.13 -11.39 14.84
CA LYS A 306 15.50 -12.30 15.82
C LYS A 306 15.16 -13.68 15.26
N ILE A 307 14.69 -13.78 14.01
CA ILE A 307 14.17 -15.05 13.46
C ILE A 307 14.86 -15.52 12.18
N GLY A 308 15.75 -14.72 11.60
CA GLY A 308 16.36 -15.01 10.29
C GLY A 308 17.21 -16.27 10.26
N HIS A 309 17.88 -16.61 11.37
CA HIS A 309 18.69 -17.83 11.47
C HIS A 309 17.87 -19.12 11.50
N LEU A 310 16.55 -19.03 11.80
CA LEU A 310 15.62 -20.16 11.80
C LEU A 310 15.01 -20.43 10.43
N CYS A 311 15.14 -19.49 9.49
CA CYS A 311 14.41 -19.50 8.23
C CYS A 311 15.36 -19.67 7.03
N ASP A 312 14.95 -20.40 6.00
CA ASP A 312 15.66 -20.35 4.71
C ASP A 312 15.44 -19.00 4.02
N TYR A 313 14.19 -18.53 4.01
CA TYR A 313 13.77 -17.22 3.49
C TYR A 313 12.83 -16.51 4.46
N ILE A 314 12.81 -15.18 4.39
CA ILE A 314 11.74 -14.34 4.91
C ILE A 314 11.09 -13.63 3.72
N PHE A 315 9.77 -13.71 3.65
CA PHE A 315 8.94 -12.98 2.70
C PHE A 315 8.17 -11.88 3.42
N PHE A 316 8.52 -10.64 3.10
CA PHE A 316 7.78 -9.47 3.56
C PHE A 316 6.67 -9.14 2.56
N ASP A 317 5.41 -9.40 2.94
CA ASP A 317 4.28 -8.81 2.23
C ASP A 317 4.19 -7.33 2.62
N SER A 318 4.69 -6.49 1.73
CA SER A 318 4.74 -5.03 1.89
C SER A 318 3.75 -4.34 0.98
N ALA A 319 2.61 -4.98 0.65
CA ALA A 319 1.59 -4.40 -0.22
C ALA A 319 1.11 -3.01 0.23
N TRP A 320 1.07 -2.75 1.53
CA TRP A 320 0.62 -1.48 2.10
C TRP A 320 1.73 -0.42 2.23
N VAL A 321 2.98 -0.78 1.97
CA VAL A 321 4.13 0.13 2.11
C VAL A 321 5.02 0.02 0.86
N GLY A 322 6.31 0.34 0.98
CA GLY A 322 7.30 0.40 -0.08
C GLY A 322 7.98 1.77 -0.16
N TYR A 323 7.36 2.79 0.43
CA TYR A 323 7.93 4.12 0.56
C TYR A 323 8.86 4.27 1.76
N GLU A 324 8.86 3.32 2.70
CA GLU A 324 9.74 3.36 3.88
C GLU A 324 11.22 3.38 3.49
N GLN A 325 11.56 2.81 2.32
CA GLN A 325 12.89 2.88 1.72
C GLN A 325 13.31 4.30 1.31
N PHE A 326 12.34 5.17 0.99
CA PHE A 326 12.58 6.52 0.47
C PHE A 326 12.34 7.62 1.53
N ILE A 327 11.83 7.27 2.71
CA ILE A 327 11.67 8.17 3.84
C ILE A 327 12.84 7.93 4.81
N PRO A 328 13.80 8.87 4.95
CA PRO A 328 15.06 8.61 5.67
C PRO A 328 14.91 8.08 7.10
N MET A 329 13.94 8.59 7.86
CA MET A 329 13.71 8.12 9.23
C MET A 329 13.24 6.66 9.30
N MET A 330 12.61 6.14 8.24
CA MET A 330 12.02 4.78 8.18
C MET A 330 12.99 3.72 7.63
N LYS A 331 14.27 4.04 7.42
CA LYS A 331 15.25 3.13 6.80
C LYS A 331 15.29 1.73 7.42
N ASP A 332 15.12 1.63 8.74
CA ASP A 332 15.22 0.37 9.49
C ASP A 332 13.96 -0.50 9.34
N CYS A 333 12.87 0.08 8.84
CA CYS A 333 11.68 -0.64 8.40
C CYS A 333 11.87 -1.30 7.02
N SER A 334 12.87 -0.89 6.22
CA SER A 334 13.03 -1.43 4.86
C SER A 334 13.89 -2.70 4.84
N PRO A 335 13.34 -3.88 4.48
CA PRO A 335 14.14 -5.11 4.38
C PRO A 335 15.15 -5.07 3.21
N LEU A 336 14.93 -4.21 2.21
CA LEU A 336 15.81 -4.09 1.06
C LEU A 336 17.05 -3.25 1.33
N LEU A 337 17.09 -2.46 2.40
CA LEU A 337 18.27 -1.69 2.80
C LEU A 337 19.23 -2.47 3.72
N LEU A 338 18.84 -3.68 4.13
CA LEU A 338 19.64 -4.50 5.04
C LEU A 338 20.91 -5.04 4.36
N ASP A 339 22.05 -4.93 5.05
CA ASP A 339 23.26 -5.71 4.75
C ASP A 339 23.08 -7.13 5.30
N LEU A 340 23.40 -8.15 4.48
CA LEU A 340 23.14 -9.56 4.74
C LEU A 340 24.36 -10.42 4.41
N GLY A 341 24.67 -11.38 5.28
CA GLY A 341 25.75 -12.38 5.13
C GLY A 341 25.24 -13.80 4.92
N PRO A 342 26.11 -14.79 4.66
CA PRO A 342 25.72 -16.15 4.25
C PRO A 342 24.83 -16.93 5.23
N GLU A 343 24.79 -16.54 6.51
CA GLU A 343 23.94 -17.11 7.55
C GLU A 343 22.59 -16.39 7.72
N ASP A 344 22.35 -15.30 7.00
CA ASP A 344 21.06 -14.62 6.98
C ASP A 344 20.07 -15.35 6.05
N PRO A 345 18.76 -15.14 6.19
CA PRO A 345 17.76 -15.67 5.28
C PRO A 345 17.85 -14.98 3.92
N GLY A 346 17.41 -15.65 2.85
CA GLY A 346 17.08 -14.95 1.61
C GLY A 346 15.84 -14.07 1.83
N ILE A 347 15.78 -12.90 1.18
CA ILE A 347 14.66 -11.97 1.33
C ILE A 347 13.84 -11.91 0.04
N PHE A 348 12.53 -12.06 0.17
CA PHE A 348 11.56 -11.64 -0.81
C PHE A 348 10.73 -10.48 -0.26
N VAL A 349 10.34 -9.57 -1.14
CA VAL A 349 9.46 -8.45 -0.82
C VAL A 349 8.44 -8.31 -1.94
N SER A 350 7.15 -8.20 -1.61
CA SER A 350 6.11 -7.90 -2.59
C SER A 350 5.46 -6.55 -2.26
N GLN A 351 5.23 -5.73 -3.29
CA GLN A 351 4.69 -4.38 -3.13
C GLN A 351 3.55 -4.15 -4.13
N SER A 352 2.43 -3.63 -3.64
CA SER A 352 1.34 -3.14 -4.50
C SER A 352 1.64 -1.70 -4.88
N VAL A 353 2.29 -1.52 -6.01
CA VAL A 353 2.63 -0.17 -6.51
C VAL A 353 1.39 0.73 -6.60
N HIS A 354 0.24 0.17 -6.98
CA HIS A 354 -1.01 0.93 -7.08
C HIS A 354 -1.65 1.36 -5.76
N LYS A 355 -1.22 0.83 -4.61
CA LYS A 355 -1.85 1.17 -3.32
C LYS A 355 -1.36 2.54 -2.84
N GLN A 356 -0.06 2.69 -2.63
CA GLN A 356 0.53 3.94 -2.12
C GLN A 356 1.85 4.30 -2.80
N GLN A 357 2.06 3.82 -4.03
CA GLN A 357 3.08 4.35 -4.93
C GLN A 357 2.40 4.79 -6.25
N ALA A 358 3.18 5.02 -7.31
CA ALA A 358 2.66 5.55 -8.56
C ALA A 358 2.38 4.42 -9.57
N GLY A 359 1.18 3.82 -9.55
CA GLY A 359 0.82 2.79 -10.53
C GLY A 359 -0.68 2.59 -10.72
N PHE A 360 -1.07 2.05 -11.87
CA PHE A 360 -2.45 1.64 -12.13
C PHE A 360 -2.83 0.43 -11.27
N SER A 361 -4.10 0.31 -10.91
CA SER A 361 -4.64 -0.89 -10.25
C SER A 361 -4.14 -2.17 -10.94
N MET A 362 -3.90 -3.22 -10.14
CA MET A 362 -3.25 -4.47 -10.55
C MET A 362 -1.73 -4.40 -10.76
N THR A 363 -1.09 -3.23 -10.75
CA THR A 363 0.38 -3.17 -10.81
C THR A 363 1.01 -3.52 -9.46
N SER A 364 2.00 -4.40 -9.50
CA SER A 364 2.78 -4.83 -8.32
C SER A 364 4.16 -5.32 -8.71
N GLN A 365 5.05 -5.43 -7.74
CA GLN A 365 6.43 -5.88 -7.94
C GLN A 365 6.80 -6.97 -6.94
N ILE A 366 7.72 -7.86 -7.36
CA ILE A 366 8.44 -8.77 -6.47
C ILE A 366 9.90 -8.36 -6.50
N HIS A 367 10.47 -8.05 -5.34
CA HIS A 367 11.90 -7.84 -5.16
C HIS A 367 12.52 -9.07 -4.52
N LYS A 368 13.65 -9.52 -5.08
CA LYS A 368 14.41 -10.69 -4.62
C LYS A 368 15.80 -10.21 -4.21
N LYS A 369 16.15 -10.43 -2.94
CA LYS A 369 17.44 -10.09 -2.35
C LYS A 369 18.00 -11.29 -1.59
N ASP A 370 18.78 -12.11 -2.28
CA ASP A 370 19.26 -13.42 -1.78
C ASP A 370 20.60 -13.84 -2.41
N SER A 371 21.33 -12.92 -3.05
CA SER A 371 22.64 -13.18 -3.62
C SER A 371 23.67 -13.63 -2.58
N HIS A 372 23.52 -13.20 -1.32
CA HIS A 372 24.37 -13.57 -0.18
C HIS A 372 24.31 -15.07 0.18
N ILE A 373 23.26 -15.79 -0.23
CA ILE A 373 23.12 -17.25 -0.03
C ILE A 373 23.29 -18.06 -1.31
N LYS A 374 23.69 -17.41 -2.41
CA LYS A 374 23.89 -18.08 -3.70
C LYS A 374 24.96 -19.18 -3.58
N GLY A 375 24.61 -20.38 -4.07
CA GLY A 375 25.49 -21.57 -4.00
C GLY A 375 25.17 -22.51 -2.84
N GLN A 376 24.29 -22.11 -1.92
CA GLN A 376 23.73 -23.01 -0.89
C GLN A 376 22.52 -23.78 -1.46
N ASP A 377 22.26 -24.99 -0.96
CA ASP A 377 21.12 -25.82 -1.41
C ASP A 377 19.76 -25.14 -1.23
N ARG A 378 19.64 -24.31 -0.19
CA ARG A 378 18.42 -23.54 0.10
C ARG A 378 18.12 -22.43 -0.92
N TYR A 379 19.10 -21.99 -1.71
CA TYR A 379 18.97 -20.87 -2.65
C TYR A 379 17.90 -21.14 -3.73
N VAL A 380 17.10 -20.12 -4.03
CA VAL A 380 16.01 -20.18 -5.01
C VAL A 380 16.49 -19.46 -6.27
N PRO A 381 16.91 -20.20 -7.32
CA PRO A 381 17.44 -19.57 -8.53
C PRO A 381 16.34 -18.87 -9.32
N HIS A 382 16.73 -17.87 -10.12
CA HIS A 382 15.82 -17.17 -11.04
C HIS A 382 14.94 -18.13 -11.86
N LYS A 383 15.49 -19.24 -12.36
CA LYS A 383 14.73 -20.23 -13.13
C LYS A 383 13.53 -20.79 -12.37
N ARG A 384 13.65 -21.00 -11.04
CA ARG A 384 12.55 -21.50 -10.20
C ARG A 384 11.49 -20.41 -9.98
N VAL A 385 11.92 -19.19 -9.67
CA VAL A 385 11.00 -18.05 -9.54
C VAL A 385 10.29 -17.75 -10.85
N ASN A 386 11.00 -17.79 -11.98
CA ASN A 386 10.40 -17.52 -13.28
C ASN A 386 9.41 -18.61 -13.69
N ASN A 387 9.71 -19.88 -13.38
CA ASN A 387 8.74 -20.97 -13.60
C ASN A 387 7.43 -20.72 -12.84
N ALA A 388 7.51 -20.29 -11.58
CA ALA A 388 6.33 -19.91 -10.83
C ALA A 388 5.64 -18.66 -11.42
N PHE A 389 6.40 -17.64 -11.81
CA PHE A 389 5.89 -16.43 -12.46
C PHE A 389 5.06 -16.77 -13.72
N MET A 390 5.58 -17.64 -14.58
CA MET A 390 4.92 -18.07 -15.82
C MET A 390 3.57 -18.77 -15.60
N MET A 391 3.33 -19.38 -14.43
CA MET A 391 2.02 -20.00 -14.14
C MET A 391 0.91 -18.97 -13.89
N TYR A 392 1.27 -17.73 -13.53
CA TYR A 392 0.32 -16.70 -13.17
C TYR A 392 0.36 -15.46 -14.06
N ALA A 393 1.42 -15.27 -14.83
CA ALA A 393 1.54 -14.19 -15.80
C ALA A 393 0.64 -14.46 -17.01
N SER A 394 -0.06 -13.41 -17.50
CA SER A 394 -0.76 -13.48 -18.78
C SER A 394 0.25 -13.64 -19.93
N THR A 395 -0.05 -14.48 -20.91
CA THR A 395 0.74 -14.54 -22.16
C THR A 395 0.56 -13.31 -23.06
N SER A 396 -0.37 -12.44 -22.70
CA SER A 396 -0.62 -11.14 -23.36
C SER A 396 -0.75 -10.06 -22.28
N PRO A 397 0.37 -9.63 -21.67
CA PRO A 397 0.38 -8.59 -20.65
C PRO A 397 -0.02 -7.22 -21.23
N LEU A 398 -0.66 -6.38 -20.42
CA LEU A 398 -1.01 -5.01 -20.83
C LEU A 398 0.19 -4.07 -20.65
N TYR A 399 0.77 -3.57 -21.75
CA TYR A 399 2.06 -2.86 -21.75
C TYR A 399 2.02 -1.54 -20.97
N GLN A 400 0.86 -0.90 -20.88
CA GLN A 400 0.62 0.32 -20.14
C GLN A 400 0.80 0.10 -18.63
N LEU A 401 0.36 -1.05 -18.10
CA LEU A 401 0.60 -1.42 -16.70
C LEU A 401 2.09 -1.64 -16.44
N PHE A 402 2.80 -2.25 -17.40
CA PHE A 402 4.25 -2.45 -17.31
C PHE A 402 5.01 -1.11 -17.36
N ALA A 403 4.61 -0.20 -18.24
CA ALA A 403 5.18 1.14 -18.32
C ALA A 403 4.93 1.96 -17.03
N ALA A 404 3.76 1.82 -16.40
CA ALA A 404 3.49 2.46 -15.11
C ALA A 404 4.46 1.99 -14.01
N LEU A 405 4.80 0.70 -13.96
CA LEU A 405 5.79 0.16 -13.02
C LEU A 405 7.22 0.69 -13.29
N ASP A 406 7.56 0.91 -14.55
CA ASP A 406 8.84 1.48 -14.97
C ASP A 406 8.94 2.98 -14.57
N VAL A 407 7.87 3.75 -14.82
CA VAL A 407 7.76 5.15 -14.38
C VAL A 407 7.74 5.28 -12.87
N ASN A 408 7.08 4.38 -12.14
CA ASN A 408 7.13 4.33 -10.69
C ASN A 408 8.57 4.28 -10.16
N ALA A 409 9.38 3.37 -10.69
CA ALA A 409 10.77 3.24 -10.29
C ALA A 409 11.56 4.53 -10.55
N LYS A 410 11.30 5.21 -11.67
CA LYS A 410 11.94 6.48 -12.00
C LYS A 410 11.53 7.62 -11.08
N MET A 411 10.26 7.71 -10.72
CA MET A 411 9.74 8.74 -9.81
C MET A 411 10.37 8.65 -8.40
N HIS A 412 10.76 7.44 -7.98
CA HIS A 412 11.43 7.20 -6.70
C HIS A 412 12.96 7.31 -6.77
N GLU A 413 13.54 7.41 -7.96
CA GLU A 413 14.99 7.44 -8.15
C GLU A 413 15.61 8.76 -7.63
N GLY A 414 16.59 8.63 -6.73
CA GLY A 414 17.42 9.76 -6.28
C GLY A 414 16.73 10.71 -5.30
N GLU A 415 17.30 11.91 -5.15
CA GLU A 415 16.85 12.87 -4.13
C GLU A 415 15.48 13.49 -4.43
N GLY A 416 15.09 13.58 -5.71
CA GLY A 416 13.76 14.05 -6.10
C GLY A 416 12.63 13.17 -5.53
N GLY A 417 12.76 11.84 -5.66
CA GLY A 417 11.78 10.90 -5.10
C GLY A 417 11.67 11.00 -3.58
N LYS A 418 12.81 11.07 -2.88
CA LYS A 418 12.84 11.22 -1.42
C LYS A 418 12.20 12.54 -0.96
N LYS A 419 12.48 13.64 -1.67
CA LYS A 419 11.93 14.96 -1.36
C LYS A 419 10.40 14.96 -1.41
N LEU A 420 9.82 14.36 -2.45
CA LEU A 420 8.37 14.23 -2.59
C LEU A 420 7.72 13.54 -1.38
N TRP A 421 8.35 12.46 -0.88
CA TRP A 421 7.88 11.77 0.31
C TRP A 421 8.05 12.57 1.60
N VAL A 422 9.19 13.24 1.78
CA VAL A 422 9.43 14.11 2.95
C VAL A 422 8.41 15.25 3.00
N ASP A 423 8.09 15.87 1.87
CA ASP A 423 7.06 16.92 1.81
C ASP A 423 5.65 16.38 2.11
N ALA A 424 5.35 15.16 1.66
CA ALA A 424 4.10 14.48 1.99
C ALA A 424 4.00 14.20 3.51
N VAL A 425 5.08 13.74 4.15
CA VAL A 425 5.13 13.53 5.62
C VAL A 425 4.86 14.84 6.36
N LYS A 426 5.47 15.96 5.94
CA LYS A 426 5.21 17.28 6.55
C LYS A 426 3.74 17.69 6.44
N THR A 427 3.14 17.46 5.27
CA THR A 427 1.72 17.75 5.01
C THR A 427 0.83 16.92 5.95
N VAL A 428 1.14 15.64 6.17
CA VAL A 428 0.44 14.79 7.13
C VAL A 428 0.63 15.27 8.56
N ILE A 429 1.84 15.66 8.96
CA ILE A 429 2.10 16.19 10.30
C ILE A 429 1.22 17.41 10.56
N GLU A 430 1.20 18.38 9.64
CA GLU A 430 0.38 19.59 9.80
C GLU A 430 -1.11 19.27 9.86
N THR A 431 -1.59 18.32 9.05
CA THR A 431 -2.98 17.87 9.10
C THR A 431 -3.34 17.29 10.46
N ARG A 432 -2.50 16.40 11.02
CA ARG A 432 -2.71 15.82 12.36
C ARG A 432 -2.76 16.92 13.43
N LYS A 433 -1.87 17.92 13.34
CA LYS A 433 -1.86 19.08 14.24
C LYS A 433 -3.12 19.93 14.11
N GLN A 434 -3.63 20.15 12.89
CA GLN A 434 -4.87 20.88 12.68
C GLN A 434 -6.06 20.15 13.31
N VAL A 435 -6.17 18.82 13.13
CA VAL A 435 -7.23 18.03 13.77
C VAL A 435 -7.14 18.12 15.30
N LEU A 436 -5.95 17.92 15.89
CA LEU A 436 -5.75 18.05 17.34
C LEU A 436 -6.15 19.42 17.92
N ARG A 437 -6.04 20.49 17.12
CA ARG A 437 -6.39 21.85 17.56
C ARG A 437 -7.87 22.19 17.41
N ASN A 438 -8.57 21.57 16.48
CA ASN A 438 -9.91 22.00 16.06
C ASN A 438 -11.01 20.97 16.31
N CYS A 439 -10.66 19.72 16.58
CA CYS A 439 -11.62 18.63 16.79
C CYS A 439 -11.53 18.10 18.23
N HIS A 440 -12.66 17.72 18.83
CA HIS A 440 -12.75 17.14 20.17
C HIS A 440 -13.33 15.73 20.24
N TYR A 441 -14.01 15.23 19.20
CA TYR A 441 -14.43 13.83 19.10
C TYR A 441 -13.54 13.00 18.17
N ILE A 442 -12.79 13.64 17.27
CA ILE A 442 -11.94 13.00 16.27
C ILE A 442 -10.48 13.39 16.54
N ARG A 443 -9.61 12.39 16.67
CA ARG A 443 -8.18 12.63 16.95
C ARG A 443 -7.26 11.66 16.21
N PRO A 444 -6.05 12.09 15.82
CA PRO A 444 -5.03 11.16 15.34
C PRO A 444 -4.50 10.28 16.46
N LEU A 445 -4.21 9.02 16.14
CA LEU A 445 -3.53 8.11 17.05
C LEU A 445 -2.02 8.39 16.98
N VAL A 446 -1.50 9.21 17.90
CA VAL A 446 -0.08 9.61 18.03
C VAL A 446 0.36 9.64 19.50
N PRO A 447 1.67 9.55 19.80
CA PRO A 447 2.16 9.65 21.17
C PRO A 447 1.73 10.99 21.79
N PRO A 448 1.18 11.03 23.02
CA PRO A 448 0.73 12.29 23.62
C PRO A 448 1.86 13.28 23.89
N MET A 449 3.05 12.77 24.22
CA MET A 449 4.23 13.55 24.58
C MET A 449 5.46 12.95 23.94
N VAL A 450 6.32 13.79 23.35
CA VAL A 450 7.60 13.41 22.74
C VAL A 450 8.63 14.47 23.11
N HIS A 451 9.84 14.06 23.50
CA HIS A 451 10.90 14.99 23.96
C HIS A 451 10.45 16.00 25.02
N GLY A 452 9.52 15.61 25.89
CA GLY A 452 9.00 16.44 26.99
C GLY A 452 7.99 17.52 26.57
N LYS A 453 7.49 17.49 25.32
CA LYS A 453 6.45 18.41 24.81
C LYS A 453 5.28 17.63 24.21
N LYS A 454 4.13 18.28 24.05
CA LYS A 454 3.01 17.67 23.33
C LYS A 454 3.39 17.44 21.87
N TRP A 455 2.84 16.40 21.25
CA TRP A 455 3.17 16.04 19.87
C TRP A 455 2.94 17.20 18.88
N GLU A 456 1.83 17.92 19.03
CA GLU A 456 1.46 19.04 18.16
C GLU A 456 2.34 20.28 18.32
N GLU A 457 3.13 20.37 19.40
CA GLU A 457 4.10 21.44 19.66
C GLU A 457 5.48 21.17 19.03
N GLY A 458 5.71 19.97 18.49
CA GLY A 458 6.95 19.61 17.80
C GLY A 458 7.20 20.45 16.55
N ASN A 459 8.46 20.64 16.15
CA ASN A 459 8.78 21.32 14.89
C ASN A 459 8.62 20.34 13.72
N THR A 460 7.79 20.68 12.73
CA THR A 460 7.41 19.78 11.63
C THR A 460 8.60 19.31 10.78
N GLU A 461 9.59 20.16 10.54
CA GLU A 461 10.81 19.78 9.81
C GLU A 461 11.62 18.73 10.56
N GLN A 462 11.69 18.85 11.89
CA GLN A 462 12.37 17.89 12.76
C GLN A 462 11.59 16.59 12.87
N MET A 463 10.27 16.67 13.10
CA MET A 463 9.37 15.51 13.21
C MET A 463 9.39 14.62 11.96
N ALA A 464 9.52 15.22 10.77
CA ALA A 464 9.60 14.49 9.50
C ALA A 464 10.88 13.64 9.35
N ASN A 465 11.85 13.79 10.28
CA ASN A 465 13.12 13.07 10.28
C ASN A 465 13.43 12.40 11.62
N ASP A 466 12.45 12.32 12.53
CA ASP A 466 12.63 11.80 13.88
C ASP A 466 11.61 10.71 14.18
N MET A 467 12.09 9.47 14.25
CA MET A 467 11.27 8.28 14.46
C MET A 467 10.62 8.21 15.84
N ASP A 468 11.13 8.95 16.84
CA ASP A 468 10.56 8.93 18.20
C ASP A 468 9.14 9.51 18.23
N TYR A 469 8.78 10.40 17.30
CA TYR A 469 7.41 10.92 17.14
C TYR A 469 6.41 9.89 16.62
N TRP A 470 6.90 8.72 16.20
CA TRP A 470 6.13 7.68 15.53
C TRP A 470 6.26 6.33 16.24
N ALA A 471 7.05 6.21 17.31
CA ALA A 471 7.27 4.92 17.95
C ALA A 471 6.08 4.46 18.80
N PHE A 472 5.78 3.16 18.75
CA PHE A 472 4.93 2.51 19.75
C PHE A 472 5.78 2.10 20.96
N GLU A 473 5.71 2.88 22.04
CA GLU A 473 6.47 2.62 23.27
C GLU A 473 5.89 1.42 24.05
N PRO A 474 6.70 0.45 24.48
CA PRO A 474 6.23 -0.71 25.24
C PRO A 474 5.38 -0.33 26.47
N GLY A 475 4.17 -0.87 26.55
CA GLY A 475 3.24 -0.64 27.66
C GLY A 475 2.61 0.76 27.70
N ALA A 476 2.81 1.59 26.69
CA ALA A 476 2.16 2.89 26.64
C ALA A 476 0.66 2.75 26.39
N LYS A 477 -0.13 3.41 27.24
CA LYS A 477 -1.59 3.24 27.25
C LYS A 477 -2.29 3.85 26.05
N TRP A 478 -1.72 4.86 25.42
CA TRP A 478 -2.39 5.66 24.38
C TRP A 478 -2.70 4.87 23.10
N HIS A 479 -1.93 3.81 22.81
CA HIS A 479 -2.12 2.98 21.60
C HIS A 479 -2.88 1.67 21.86
N GLY A 480 -2.97 1.22 23.13
CA GLY A 480 -3.73 0.04 23.53
C GLY A 480 -3.22 -1.32 23.03
N PHE A 481 -2.11 -1.38 22.28
CA PHE A 481 -1.42 -2.64 21.96
C PHE A 481 -0.62 -3.22 23.13
N ASP A 482 -0.86 -4.50 23.42
CA ASP A 482 -0.12 -5.28 24.41
C ASP A 482 1.03 -6.08 23.76
N GLY A 483 2.08 -6.35 24.54
CA GLY A 483 3.14 -7.28 24.16
C GLY A 483 4.15 -6.72 23.14
N TYR A 484 4.18 -5.42 22.87
CA TYR A 484 5.19 -4.81 22.02
C TYR A 484 6.52 -4.60 22.74
N GLY A 485 7.61 -4.85 22.01
CA GLY A 485 8.99 -4.60 22.43
C GLY A 485 9.52 -3.24 21.97
N LYS A 486 10.61 -2.80 22.58
CA LYS A 486 11.21 -1.49 22.28
C LYS A 486 11.73 -1.44 20.84
N GLY A 487 11.34 -0.40 20.09
CA GLY A 487 11.79 -0.17 18.72
C GLY A 487 11.31 -1.22 17.72
N GLN A 488 10.28 -2.00 18.08
CA GLN A 488 9.72 -3.06 17.24
C GLN A 488 8.74 -2.53 16.20
N TYR A 489 7.94 -1.54 16.59
CA TYR A 489 6.86 -1.00 15.76
C TYR A 489 6.84 0.53 15.75
N PHE A 490 6.41 1.06 14.61
CA PHE A 490 6.21 2.48 14.41
C PHE A 490 4.84 2.72 13.76
N ILE A 491 4.27 3.89 14.01
CA ILE A 491 3.15 4.45 13.26
C ILE A 491 3.67 4.74 11.86
N ASP A 492 2.99 4.22 10.86
CA ASP A 492 3.21 4.58 9.48
C ASP A 492 2.74 6.03 9.24
N PRO A 493 3.65 6.98 8.97
CA PRO A 493 3.28 8.38 8.79
C PRO A 493 2.34 8.57 7.60
N MET A 494 2.38 7.69 6.60
CA MET A 494 1.56 7.81 5.39
C MET A 494 0.20 7.11 5.49
N LYS A 495 -0.12 6.56 6.66
CA LYS A 495 -1.47 6.12 7.03
C LYS A 495 -2.10 7.20 7.91
N LEU A 496 -2.85 8.12 7.30
CA LEU A 496 -3.56 9.15 8.04
C LEU A 496 -4.81 8.52 8.67
N GLN A 497 -4.63 7.94 9.84
CA GLN A 497 -5.69 7.35 10.64
C GLN A 497 -6.17 8.33 11.71
N PHE A 498 -7.48 8.44 11.85
CA PHE A 498 -8.13 9.09 12.98
C PHE A 498 -8.99 8.09 13.73
N VAL A 499 -9.07 8.24 15.04
CA VAL A 499 -10.02 7.54 15.90
C VAL A 499 -11.14 8.48 16.30
N THR A 500 -12.31 7.92 16.50
CA THR A 500 -13.51 8.63 16.94
C THR A 500 -13.84 8.30 18.40
N GLU A 501 -14.57 9.19 19.08
CA GLU A 501 -15.11 8.99 20.43
C GLU A 501 -15.82 7.62 20.54
N GLY A 502 -15.75 6.97 21.70
CA GLY A 502 -16.44 5.71 22.00
C GLY A 502 -15.58 4.65 22.67
N ILE A 503 -14.26 4.78 22.65
CA ILE A 503 -13.35 3.77 23.17
C ILE A 503 -12.41 4.39 24.21
N ASP A 504 -12.45 3.81 25.42
CA ASP A 504 -11.48 4.11 26.47
C ASP A 504 -10.24 3.25 26.24
N VAL A 505 -9.25 3.83 25.59
CA VAL A 505 -8.00 3.14 25.24
C VAL A 505 -7.17 2.83 26.49
N GLU A 506 -7.21 3.69 27.50
CA GLU A 506 -6.34 3.55 28.68
C GLU A 506 -6.78 2.42 29.59
N ASN A 507 -8.09 2.22 29.75
CA ASN A 507 -8.65 1.19 30.61
C ASN A 507 -9.15 -0.03 29.83
N GLY A 508 -9.18 0.04 28.50
CA GLY A 508 -9.64 -1.03 27.63
C GLY A 508 -11.15 -1.23 27.76
N GLY A 509 -11.92 -0.49 26.96
CA GLY A 509 -13.37 -0.66 26.94
C GLY A 509 -14.11 0.38 26.12
N TYR A 510 -15.42 0.47 26.36
CA TYR A 510 -16.31 1.39 25.67
C TYR A 510 -16.71 2.55 26.58
N GLU A 511 -16.74 3.74 26.02
CA GLU A 511 -17.24 4.94 26.67
C GLU A 511 -18.78 4.93 26.73
N LYS A 512 -19.37 5.98 27.32
CA LYS A 512 -20.84 6.10 27.43
C LYS A 512 -21.49 6.47 26.10
N PHE A 513 -20.88 7.40 25.38
CA PHE A 513 -21.26 7.83 24.04
C PHE A 513 -20.13 7.44 23.09
N GLY A 514 -20.46 7.18 21.83
CA GLY A 514 -19.46 6.91 20.81
C GLY A 514 -19.98 7.28 19.43
N ILE A 515 -19.04 7.56 18.52
CA ILE A 515 -19.31 7.90 17.14
C ILE A 515 -18.72 6.78 16.28
N PRO A 516 -19.53 5.86 15.74
CA PRO A 516 -19.04 4.84 14.84
C PRO A 516 -18.34 5.43 13.61
N GLY A 517 -17.18 4.88 13.24
CA GLY A 517 -16.39 5.34 12.08
C GLY A 517 -17.19 5.31 10.77
N ASN A 518 -18.11 4.36 10.62
CA ASN A 518 -18.98 4.25 9.45
C ASN A 518 -19.98 5.42 9.30
N ILE A 519 -20.40 6.07 10.40
CA ILE A 519 -21.22 7.29 10.32
C ILE A 519 -20.40 8.42 9.71
N LEU A 520 -19.19 8.64 10.22
CA LEU A 520 -18.27 9.64 9.70
C LEU A 520 -17.91 9.37 8.23
N ALA A 521 -17.65 8.12 7.88
CA ALA A 521 -17.31 7.74 6.50
C ALA A 521 -18.45 8.05 5.52
N ASN A 522 -19.70 7.76 5.88
CA ASN A 522 -20.83 8.08 5.01
C ASN A 522 -21.07 9.60 4.93
N TYR A 523 -20.92 10.34 6.04
CA TYR A 523 -20.98 11.80 6.01
C TYR A 523 -19.95 12.40 5.03
N LEU A 524 -18.71 11.91 5.08
CA LEU A 524 -17.65 12.37 4.18
C LEU A 524 -17.97 12.07 2.71
N ARG A 525 -18.52 10.89 2.40
CA ARG A 525 -18.92 10.51 1.03
C ARG A 525 -20.02 11.43 0.48
N GLU A 526 -21.03 11.74 1.30
CA GLU A 526 -22.09 12.72 0.96
C GLU A 526 -21.51 14.12 0.69
N ASN A 527 -20.35 14.41 1.26
CA ASN A 527 -19.64 15.68 1.14
C ASN A 527 -18.44 15.64 0.18
N GLY A 528 -18.36 14.62 -0.69
CA GLY A 528 -17.38 14.54 -1.78
C GLY A 528 -15.99 14.05 -1.37
N ILE A 529 -15.82 13.50 -0.16
CA ILE A 529 -14.57 12.93 0.33
C ILE A 529 -14.71 11.42 0.48
N ILE A 530 -13.82 10.67 -0.17
CA ILE A 530 -13.80 9.21 -0.12
C ILE A 530 -12.71 8.74 0.86
N PRO A 531 -13.07 8.28 2.07
CA PRO A 531 -12.13 7.58 2.94
C PRO A 531 -11.80 6.20 2.37
N GLU A 532 -10.62 5.69 2.68
CA GLU A 532 -10.18 4.36 2.24
C GLU A 532 -10.97 3.26 2.98
N LYS A 533 -10.99 3.36 4.31
CA LYS A 533 -11.76 2.46 5.17
C LYS A 533 -12.23 3.16 6.43
N CYS A 534 -13.14 2.50 7.12
CA CYS A 534 -13.51 2.79 8.49
C CYS A 534 -13.83 1.47 9.20
N ASP A 535 -13.39 1.34 10.44
CA ASP A 535 -13.78 0.25 11.31
C ASP A 535 -14.81 0.74 12.34
N LEU A 536 -14.85 0.13 13.54
CA LEU A 536 -15.84 0.46 14.56
C LEU A 536 -15.73 1.92 15.00
N ASN A 537 -14.53 2.36 15.41
CA ASN A 537 -14.27 3.71 15.93
C ASN A 537 -12.98 4.31 15.31
N ASP A 538 -12.68 3.94 14.07
CA ASP A 538 -11.59 4.55 13.31
C ASP A 538 -11.98 4.83 11.85
N ILE A 539 -11.19 5.71 11.23
CA ILE A 539 -11.26 6.04 9.81
C ILE A 539 -9.85 6.25 9.27
N LEU A 540 -9.61 5.80 8.04
CA LEU A 540 -8.30 5.82 7.41
C LEU A 540 -8.32 6.52 6.05
N PHE A 541 -7.29 7.31 5.81
CA PHE A 541 -6.98 7.92 4.51
C PHE A 541 -5.55 7.52 4.10
N LEU A 542 -5.40 7.07 2.85
CA LEU A 542 -4.09 6.72 2.30
C LEU A 542 -3.41 7.96 1.74
N MET A 543 -2.19 8.23 2.20
CA MET A 543 -1.44 9.41 1.80
C MET A 543 -0.33 9.02 0.81
N THR A 544 -0.09 9.89 -0.16
CA THR A 544 1.00 9.82 -1.14
C THR A 544 1.48 11.25 -1.46
N PRO A 545 2.54 11.45 -2.25
CA PRO A 545 2.90 12.78 -2.73
C PRO A 545 1.85 13.47 -3.63
N ALA A 546 0.72 12.81 -3.93
CA ALA A 546 -0.40 13.45 -4.62
C ALA A 546 -1.20 14.40 -3.72
N GLU A 547 -1.02 14.34 -2.40
CA GLU A 547 -1.74 15.17 -1.45
C GLU A 547 -1.22 16.61 -1.44
N SER A 548 -2.13 17.58 -1.27
CA SER A 548 -1.81 19.02 -1.19
C SER A 548 -2.42 19.64 0.05
N ALA A 549 -1.82 20.72 0.55
CA ALA A 549 -2.34 21.45 1.71
C ALA A 549 -3.82 21.82 1.55
N THR A 550 -4.23 22.31 0.37
CA THR A 550 -5.63 22.65 0.07
C THR A 550 -6.58 21.45 0.21
N LYS A 551 -6.18 20.27 -0.27
CA LYS A 551 -6.99 19.05 -0.15
C LYS A 551 -7.10 18.61 1.32
N MET A 552 -6.03 18.76 2.10
CA MET A 552 -6.03 18.45 3.53
C MET A 552 -6.87 19.43 4.34
N ASP A 553 -6.79 20.73 4.03
CA ASP A 553 -7.61 21.76 4.68
C ASP A 553 -9.11 21.54 4.45
N ASP A 554 -9.51 21.10 3.24
CA ASP A 554 -10.91 20.74 2.95
C ASP A 554 -11.36 19.53 3.78
N LEU A 555 -10.52 18.49 3.90
CA LEU A 555 -10.80 17.36 4.80
C LEU A 555 -11.02 17.84 6.23
N VAL A 556 -10.10 18.64 6.78
CA VAL A 556 -10.22 19.17 8.15
C VAL A 556 -11.49 20.01 8.32
N ALA A 557 -11.84 20.85 7.33
CA ALA A 557 -13.07 21.64 7.36
C ALA A 557 -14.32 20.75 7.44
N LYS A 558 -14.35 19.61 6.73
CA LYS A 558 -15.45 18.64 6.83
C LYS A 558 -15.50 17.93 8.18
N LEU A 559 -14.34 17.59 8.77
CA LEU A 559 -14.31 17.01 10.12
C LEU A 559 -14.86 17.98 11.17
N ILE A 560 -14.48 19.26 11.10
CA ILE A 560 -14.99 20.30 12.01
C ILE A 560 -16.52 20.45 11.84
N ARG A 561 -17.01 20.51 10.60
CA ARG A 561 -18.46 20.64 10.35
C ARG A 561 -19.22 19.41 10.84
N PHE A 562 -18.65 18.21 10.70
CA PHE A 562 -19.25 17.00 11.24
C PHE A 562 -19.41 17.09 12.76
N GLU A 563 -18.39 17.48 13.50
CA GLU A 563 -18.49 17.61 14.97
C GLU A 563 -19.52 18.66 15.39
N GLN A 564 -19.62 19.78 14.68
CA GLN A 564 -20.67 20.78 14.92
C GLN A 564 -22.07 20.16 14.78
N LEU A 565 -22.30 19.33 13.75
CA LEU A 565 -23.58 18.64 13.56
C LEU A 565 -23.87 17.62 14.67
N ILE A 566 -22.83 16.98 15.22
CA ILE A 566 -22.96 16.10 16.40
C ILE A 566 -23.31 16.91 17.65
N ASP A 567 -22.68 18.06 17.87
CA ASP A 567 -22.95 18.93 19.02
C ASP A 567 -24.35 19.56 18.97
N GLU A 568 -24.82 19.92 17.77
CA GLU A 568 -26.16 20.45 17.50
C GLU A 568 -27.26 19.37 17.56
N ASP A 569 -26.88 18.09 17.65
CA ASP A 569 -27.76 16.92 17.47
C ASP A 569 -28.64 17.04 16.21
N ALA A 570 -28.00 17.36 15.09
CA ALA A 570 -28.69 17.63 13.84
C ALA A 570 -29.55 16.45 13.38
N PRO A 571 -30.66 16.70 12.63
CA PRO A 571 -31.46 15.64 12.04
C PRO A 571 -30.63 14.72 11.15
N MET A 572 -30.83 13.40 11.26
CA MET A 572 -30.11 12.41 10.44
C MET A 572 -30.30 12.68 8.94
N ALA A 573 -31.47 13.17 8.52
CA ALA A 573 -31.76 13.51 7.13
C ALA A 573 -30.87 14.64 6.57
N GLU A 574 -30.31 15.50 7.42
CA GLU A 574 -29.32 16.52 7.02
C GLU A 574 -27.92 15.93 6.92
N VAL A 575 -27.54 15.05 7.86
CA VAL A 575 -26.18 14.50 7.96
C VAL A 575 -25.93 13.37 6.97
N LEU A 576 -26.91 12.47 6.80
CA LEU A 576 -26.82 11.23 6.00
C LEU A 576 -28.06 11.08 5.08
N PRO A 577 -28.26 12.00 4.12
CA PRO A 577 -29.48 12.04 3.32
C PRO A 577 -29.72 10.78 2.49
N SER A 578 -28.70 10.17 1.90
CA SER A 578 -28.88 8.98 1.05
C SER A 578 -29.34 7.77 1.85
N ILE A 579 -28.74 7.54 3.03
CA ILE A 579 -29.14 6.44 3.93
C ILE A 579 -30.54 6.70 4.49
N TYR A 580 -30.80 7.94 4.94
CA TYR A 580 -32.12 8.31 5.44
C TYR A 580 -33.22 8.07 4.40
N ASN A 581 -33.02 8.51 3.15
CA ASN A 581 -34.01 8.35 2.09
C ASN A 581 -34.21 6.89 1.68
N ALA A 582 -33.16 6.06 1.73
CA ALA A 582 -33.26 4.63 1.44
C ALA A 582 -34.02 3.84 2.51
N TYR A 583 -34.00 4.32 3.77
CA TYR A 583 -34.55 3.62 4.94
C TYR A 583 -35.41 4.54 5.81
N GLU A 584 -36.22 5.40 5.18
CA GLU A 584 -36.98 6.46 5.85
C GLU A 584 -37.91 5.90 6.93
N GLU A 585 -38.55 4.76 6.70
CA GLU A 585 -39.43 4.12 7.68
C GLU A 585 -38.72 3.77 8.99
N LYS A 586 -37.47 3.27 8.92
CA LYS A 586 -36.65 2.91 10.08
C LYS A 586 -36.12 4.17 10.78
N TYR A 587 -35.68 5.17 10.02
CA TYR A 587 -34.95 6.33 10.57
C TYR A 587 -35.78 7.61 10.71
N ARG A 588 -37.10 7.54 10.51
CA ARG A 588 -38.00 8.69 10.64
C ARG A 588 -37.83 9.38 11.99
N GLY A 589 -37.44 10.67 11.96
CA GLY A 589 -37.25 11.48 13.17
C GLY A 589 -35.98 11.16 13.97
N TYR A 590 -35.04 10.40 13.40
CA TYR A 590 -33.72 10.21 14.01
C TYR A 590 -32.90 11.50 13.97
N THR A 591 -32.18 11.76 15.05
CA THR A 591 -31.07 12.70 15.09
C THR A 591 -29.75 11.94 15.00
N ILE A 592 -28.67 12.64 14.66
CA ILE A 592 -27.36 12.00 14.48
C ILE A 592 -26.82 11.43 15.80
N ARG A 593 -27.00 12.08 16.96
CA ARG A 593 -26.54 11.51 18.24
C ARG A 593 -27.35 10.29 18.63
N ARG A 594 -28.65 10.25 18.33
CA ARG A 594 -29.46 9.05 18.56
C ARG A 594 -28.92 7.86 17.76
N LEU A 595 -28.61 8.07 16.47
CA LEU A 595 -28.02 7.02 15.65
C LEU A 595 -26.64 6.59 16.17
N CYS A 596 -25.77 7.55 16.48
CA CYS A 596 -24.45 7.28 17.08
C CYS A 596 -24.57 6.43 18.34
N GLN A 597 -25.47 6.79 19.26
CA GLN A 597 -25.68 6.06 20.51
C GLN A 597 -26.26 4.65 20.27
N GLU A 598 -27.28 4.50 19.40
CA GLU A 598 -27.88 3.18 19.07
C GLU A 598 -26.82 2.22 18.50
N MET A 599 -26.00 2.70 17.55
CA MET A 599 -24.92 1.90 16.96
C MET A 599 -23.79 1.62 17.97
N HIS A 600 -23.43 2.59 18.80
CA HIS A 600 -22.41 2.42 19.84
C HIS A 600 -22.81 1.36 20.87
N ASP A 601 -24.03 1.46 21.40
CA ASP A 601 -24.56 0.51 22.37
C ASP A 601 -24.67 -0.90 21.76
N PHE A 602 -25.06 -1.00 20.48
CA PHE A 602 -25.11 -2.28 19.77
C PHE A 602 -23.77 -3.05 19.82
N TYR A 603 -22.66 -2.38 19.49
CA TYR A 603 -21.33 -3.00 19.48
C TYR A 603 -20.76 -3.18 20.90
N LYS A 604 -21.05 -2.23 21.79
CA LYS A 604 -20.63 -2.27 23.20
C LYS A 604 -21.25 -3.44 23.95
N ASP A 605 -22.55 -3.64 23.84
CA ASP A 605 -23.28 -4.70 24.54
C ASP A 605 -22.80 -6.09 24.11
N ARG A 606 -22.36 -6.21 22.85
CA ARG A 606 -21.78 -7.43 22.26
C ARG A 606 -20.27 -7.57 22.49
N LYS A 607 -19.61 -6.55 23.04
CA LYS A 607 -18.16 -6.51 23.28
C LYS A 607 -17.35 -6.86 22.03
N VAL A 608 -17.74 -6.29 20.88
CA VAL A 608 -17.18 -6.64 19.57
C VAL A 608 -15.66 -6.44 19.51
N SER A 609 -15.10 -5.42 20.17
CA SER A 609 -13.65 -5.19 20.25
C SER A 609 -12.91 -6.32 20.99
N THR A 610 -13.55 -6.93 21.98
CA THR A 610 -13.00 -8.10 22.70
C THR A 610 -12.99 -9.32 21.79
N LEU A 611 -14.07 -9.56 21.04
CA LEU A 611 -14.12 -10.64 20.06
C LEU A 611 -13.04 -10.46 18.98
N GLN A 612 -12.88 -9.25 18.46
CA GLN A 612 -11.82 -8.92 17.50
C GLN A 612 -10.43 -9.22 18.04
N LYS A 613 -10.15 -8.89 19.30
CA LYS A 613 -8.87 -9.24 19.93
C LYS A 613 -8.70 -10.75 20.04
N GLN A 614 -9.71 -11.46 20.54
CA GLN A 614 -9.66 -12.92 20.71
C GLN A 614 -9.43 -13.66 19.40
N LEU A 615 -10.01 -13.23 18.27
CA LEU A 615 -9.83 -13.89 16.98
C LEU A 615 -8.36 -14.01 16.52
N PHE A 616 -7.46 -13.20 17.09
CA PHE A 616 -6.04 -13.14 16.70
C PHE A 616 -5.07 -13.54 17.82
N LEU A 617 -5.58 -13.97 18.99
CA LEU A 617 -4.79 -14.50 20.10
C LEU A 617 -4.70 -16.03 20.03
N ALA A 618 -3.53 -16.58 20.36
CA ALA A 618 -3.24 -18.01 20.24
C ALA A 618 -4.22 -18.89 21.04
N ASP A 619 -4.59 -18.44 22.24
CA ASP A 619 -5.53 -19.15 23.15
C ASP A 619 -6.94 -19.34 22.57
N TYR A 620 -7.29 -18.59 21.51
CA TYR A 620 -8.63 -18.54 20.93
C TYR A 620 -8.65 -18.94 19.45
N PHE A 621 -7.50 -19.34 18.89
CA PHE A 621 -7.45 -19.80 17.52
C PHE A 621 -8.39 -20.98 17.28
N PRO A 622 -9.07 -21.01 16.13
CA PRO A 622 -9.70 -22.20 15.61
C PRO A 622 -8.76 -23.41 15.65
N GLU A 623 -9.30 -24.59 15.99
CA GLU A 623 -8.51 -25.82 15.99
C GLU A 623 -8.14 -26.21 14.55
N TYR A 624 -6.84 -26.28 14.26
CA TYR A 624 -6.33 -26.75 12.98
C TYR A 624 -6.39 -28.29 12.94
N VAL A 625 -7.28 -28.85 12.11
CA VAL A 625 -7.50 -30.31 12.05
C VAL A 625 -7.29 -30.92 10.67
N MET A 626 -7.30 -30.11 9.61
CA MET A 626 -7.12 -30.54 8.22
C MET A 626 -6.23 -29.54 7.48
N ASN A 627 -5.38 -30.02 6.57
CA ASN A 627 -4.56 -29.12 5.76
C ASN A 627 -5.46 -28.28 4.83
N PRO A 628 -5.25 -26.96 4.67
CA PRO A 628 -6.10 -26.12 3.82
C PRO A 628 -6.20 -26.60 2.36
N GLN A 629 -5.14 -27.21 1.82
CA GLN A 629 -5.16 -27.85 0.51
C GLN A 629 -6.13 -29.05 0.46
N GLU A 630 -6.13 -29.88 1.50
CA GLU A 630 -7.05 -31.02 1.62
C GLU A 630 -8.49 -30.53 1.75
N ALA A 631 -8.75 -29.53 2.60
CA ALA A 631 -10.07 -28.90 2.75
C ALA A 631 -10.58 -28.37 1.40
N GLN A 632 -9.72 -27.70 0.63
CA GLN A 632 -10.06 -27.26 -0.72
C GLN A 632 -10.42 -28.41 -1.66
N PHE A 633 -9.71 -29.54 -1.59
CA PHE A 633 -10.05 -30.71 -2.40
C PHE A 633 -11.37 -31.35 -1.98
N GLU A 634 -11.68 -31.42 -0.70
CA GLU A 634 -12.98 -31.91 -0.20
C GLU A 634 -14.12 -31.00 -0.65
N TYR A 635 -13.92 -29.67 -0.60
CA TYR A 635 -14.87 -28.71 -1.17
C TYR A 635 -15.12 -28.96 -2.66
N MET A 636 -14.06 -29.09 -3.46
CA MET A 636 -14.15 -29.33 -4.92
C MET A 636 -14.81 -30.68 -5.25
N ARG A 637 -14.71 -31.68 -4.37
CA ARG A 637 -15.37 -32.98 -4.52
C ARG A 637 -16.86 -32.94 -4.19
N GLY A 638 -17.39 -31.83 -3.67
CA GLY A 638 -18.78 -31.72 -3.24
C GLY A 638 -19.05 -32.36 -1.88
N HIS A 639 -18.01 -32.54 -1.06
CA HIS A 639 -18.10 -33.10 0.27
C HIS A 639 -18.48 -32.07 1.36
N GLY A 640 -18.79 -30.84 0.94
CA GLY A 640 -19.29 -29.78 1.82
C GLY A 640 -20.81 -29.72 1.93
N ASP A 641 -21.28 -29.32 3.10
CA ASP A 641 -22.64 -28.84 3.36
C ASP A 641 -22.61 -27.35 3.67
N LEU A 642 -23.54 -26.60 3.09
CA LEU A 642 -23.79 -25.21 3.49
C LEU A 642 -24.70 -25.23 4.71
N VAL A 643 -24.19 -24.85 5.87
CA VAL A 643 -24.94 -24.87 7.15
C VAL A 643 -25.15 -23.47 7.68
N ASP A 644 -26.22 -23.29 8.46
CA ASP A 644 -26.42 -22.09 9.24
C ASP A 644 -25.26 -21.92 10.23
N LEU A 645 -24.74 -20.71 10.38
CA LEU A 645 -23.56 -20.46 11.20
C LEU A 645 -23.81 -20.76 12.69
N THR A 646 -25.07 -20.73 13.14
CA THR A 646 -25.47 -21.18 14.48
C THR A 646 -25.19 -22.67 14.73
N GLU A 647 -25.06 -23.48 13.67
CA GLU A 647 -24.73 -24.91 13.72
C GLU A 647 -23.28 -25.22 13.30
N ALA A 648 -22.49 -24.19 13.01
CA ALA A 648 -21.14 -24.36 12.49
C ALA A 648 -20.09 -24.60 13.57
N GLU A 649 -20.31 -24.21 14.83
CA GLU A 649 -19.33 -24.37 15.91
C GLU A 649 -18.79 -25.80 15.99
N GLY A 650 -17.46 -25.96 15.98
CA GLY A 650 -16.77 -27.24 15.99
C GLY A 650 -16.76 -28.00 14.65
N ARG A 651 -17.42 -27.50 13.61
CA ARG A 651 -17.39 -28.11 12.26
C ARG A 651 -16.19 -27.61 11.46
N ILE A 652 -15.64 -28.48 10.62
CA ILE A 652 -14.46 -28.16 9.79
C ILE A 652 -14.88 -27.23 8.66
N ALA A 653 -14.37 -26.01 8.64
CA ALA A 653 -14.59 -25.04 7.57
C ALA A 653 -13.93 -25.52 6.27
N LEU A 654 -14.62 -25.39 5.15
CA LEU A 654 -14.06 -25.72 3.83
C LEU A 654 -13.62 -24.49 3.04
N GLU A 655 -13.96 -23.30 3.54
CA GLU A 655 -13.58 -22.02 2.97
C GLU A 655 -13.05 -21.12 4.08
N GLY A 656 -12.27 -20.12 3.69
CA GLY A 656 -11.75 -19.13 4.62
C GLY A 656 -12.80 -18.06 4.92
N ALA A 657 -13.08 -17.80 6.20
CA ALA A 657 -14.03 -16.79 6.63
C ALA A 657 -13.33 -15.46 6.95
N LEU A 658 -13.73 -14.38 6.25
CA LEU A 658 -13.10 -13.07 6.31
C LEU A 658 -14.16 -11.96 6.48
N PRO A 659 -14.23 -11.31 7.64
CA PRO A 659 -15.11 -10.17 7.88
C PRO A 659 -14.39 -8.83 7.74
N TYR A 660 -15.12 -7.73 7.51
CA TYR A 660 -14.62 -6.36 7.61
C TYR A 660 -15.38 -5.58 8.68
N PRO A 661 -14.69 -5.08 9.72
CA PRO A 661 -13.28 -5.35 10.09
C PRO A 661 -12.97 -6.82 10.50
N PRO A 662 -11.69 -7.24 10.50
CA PRO A 662 -10.50 -6.46 10.12
C PRO A 662 -10.06 -6.65 8.66
N GLY A 663 -10.76 -7.45 7.85
CA GLY A 663 -10.36 -7.74 6.48
C GLY A 663 -9.29 -8.83 6.35
N VAL A 664 -9.18 -9.70 7.36
CA VAL A 664 -8.24 -10.83 7.43
C VAL A 664 -9.01 -12.10 7.81
N LEU A 665 -8.51 -13.27 7.38
CA LEU A 665 -9.10 -14.56 7.72
C LEU A 665 -9.15 -14.76 9.24
N CYS A 666 -10.34 -15.05 9.73
CA CYS A 666 -10.57 -15.43 11.13
C CYS A 666 -10.63 -16.95 11.28
N VAL A 667 -11.09 -17.65 10.23
CA VAL A 667 -11.10 -19.11 10.13
C VAL A 667 -10.51 -19.47 8.77
N HIS A 668 -9.49 -20.31 8.75
CA HIS A 668 -8.89 -20.84 7.53
C HIS A 668 -9.58 -22.15 7.10
N PRO A 669 -9.55 -22.50 5.80
CA PRO A 669 -10.01 -23.83 5.37
C PRO A 669 -9.28 -24.93 6.16
N GLY A 670 -10.03 -25.92 6.64
CA GLY A 670 -9.50 -27.03 7.44
C GLY A 670 -9.41 -26.76 8.95
N GLU A 671 -9.69 -25.53 9.40
CA GLU A 671 -9.89 -25.23 10.82
C GLU A 671 -11.34 -25.53 11.26
N ARG A 672 -11.55 -25.85 12.54
CA ARG A 672 -12.91 -25.94 13.11
C ARG A 672 -13.39 -24.55 13.50
N TRP A 673 -14.60 -24.19 13.08
CA TRP A 673 -15.25 -22.94 13.51
C TRP A 673 -15.22 -22.81 15.03
N SER A 674 -14.52 -21.80 15.54
CA SER A 674 -14.45 -21.53 16.98
C SER A 674 -15.70 -20.77 17.42
N LYS A 675 -16.03 -20.90 18.71
CA LYS A 675 -17.12 -20.13 19.33
C LYS A 675 -16.96 -18.62 19.12
N THR A 676 -15.73 -18.12 19.26
CA THR A 676 -15.41 -16.70 19.06
C THR A 676 -15.73 -16.26 17.63
N ALA A 677 -15.31 -17.04 16.62
CA ALA A 677 -15.57 -16.73 15.22
C ALA A 677 -17.08 -16.77 14.91
N VAL A 678 -17.78 -17.82 15.33
CA VAL A 678 -19.24 -17.92 15.13
C VAL A 678 -19.95 -16.73 15.77
N THR A 679 -19.63 -16.41 17.03
CA THR A 679 -20.25 -15.27 17.75
C THR A 679 -20.02 -13.96 17.01
N TYR A 680 -18.77 -13.68 16.61
CA TYR A 680 -18.43 -12.43 15.91
C TYR A 680 -19.18 -12.28 14.59
N PHE A 681 -19.24 -13.32 13.75
CA PHE A 681 -19.95 -13.24 12.47
C PHE A 681 -21.46 -13.12 12.65
N LEU A 682 -22.05 -13.82 13.63
CA LEU A 682 -23.47 -13.66 13.95
C LEU A 682 -23.79 -12.24 14.43
N ASP A 683 -22.93 -11.64 15.25
CA ASP A 683 -23.07 -10.25 15.68
C ASP A 683 -23.01 -9.26 14.51
N LEU A 684 -22.15 -9.50 13.51
CA LEU A 684 -22.09 -8.69 12.30
C LEU A 684 -23.37 -8.79 11.47
N VAL A 685 -23.92 -10.01 11.30
CA VAL A 685 -25.17 -10.23 10.56
C VAL A 685 -26.37 -9.63 11.29
N GLU A 686 -26.39 -9.71 12.61
CA GLU A 686 -27.41 -9.02 13.40
C GLU A 686 -27.31 -7.49 13.22
N GLY A 687 -26.11 -6.95 13.07
CA GLY A 687 -25.89 -5.56 12.69
C GLY A 687 -26.50 -5.21 11.34
N ILE A 688 -26.38 -6.10 10.34
CA ILE A 688 -27.03 -5.93 9.02
C ILE A 688 -28.56 -5.83 9.17
N ASN A 689 -29.14 -6.65 10.05
CA ASN A 689 -30.59 -6.66 10.28
C ASN A 689 -31.08 -5.42 11.04
N GLN A 690 -30.36 -4.99 12.08
CA GLN A 690 -30.82 -3.90 12.96
C GLN A 690 -30.47 -2.49 12.46
N LEU A 691 -29.37 -2.36 11.70
CA LEU A 691 -28.77 -1.10 11.27
C LEU A 691 -28.68 -1.02 9.74
N PRO A 692 -29.82 -1.03 9.01
CA PRO A 692 -29.81 -0.99 7.55
C PRO A 692 -29.09 0.26 7.02
N GLY A 693 -28.26 0.10 6.00
CA GLY A 693 -27.38 1.16 5.48
C GLY A 693 -25.97 1.16 6.06
N PHE A 694 -25.69 0.35 7.09
CA PHE A 694 -24.37 0.23 7.74
C PHE A 694 -23.81 -1.20 7.73
N ALA A 695 -24.22 -2.01 6.75
CA ALA A 695 -23.83 -3.41 6.65
C ALA A 695 -22.30 -3.56 6.44
N PRO A 696 -21.61 -4.39 7.26
CA PRO A 696 -20.22 -4.75 7.02
C PRO A 696 -20.07 -5.66 5.80
N GLU A 697 -18.87 -5.68 5.22
CA GLU A 697 -18.52 -6.66 4.19
C GLU A 697 -18.11 -7.99 4.83
N ILE A 698 -18.61 -9.11 4.31
CA ILE A 698 -18.31 -10.45 4.79
C ILE A 698 -18.01 -11.35 3.58
N GLN A 699 -16.90 -12.08 3.62
CA GLN A 699 -16.46 -13.03 2.60
C GLN A 699 -16.27 -14.43 3.21
N GLY A 700 -16.51 -15.48 2.41
CA GLY A 700 -16.45 -16.88 2.87
C GLY A 700 -17.63 -17.30 3.75
N VAL A 701 -18.60 -16.40 3.95
CA VAL A 701 -19.89 -16.65 4.59
C VAL A 701 -20.95 -16.04 3.68
N TYR A 702 -22.03 -16.78 3.47
CA TYR A 702 -23.12 -16.42 2.58
C TYR A 702 -24.25 -15.84 3.41
N VAL A 703 -24.51 -14.55 3.25
CA VAL A 703 -25.60 -13.86 3.94
C VAL A 703 -26.86 -13.91 3.08
N GLN A 704 -27.87 -14.64 3.51
CA GLN A 704 -29.10 -14.89 2.75
C GLN A 704 -30.34 -14.45 3.54
N THR A 705 -31.41 -14.06 2.85
CA THR A 705 -32.69 -13.77 3.51
C THR A 705 -33.40 -15.09 3.84
N GLY A 706 -33.73 -15.32 5.11
CA GLY A 706 -34.52 -16.47 5.57
C GLY A 706 -36.02 -16.29 5.34
N GLU A 707 -36.80 -17.32 5.66
CA GLU A 707 -38.27 -17.29 5.57
C GLU A 707 -38.91 -16.29 6.56
N ASP A 708 -38.19 -15.94 7.62
CA ASP A 708 -38.57 -14.91 8.60
C ASP A 708 -38.34 -13.47 8.10
N GLY A 709 -37.77 -13.32 6.90
CA GLY A 709 -37.44 -12.02 6.30
C GLY A 709 -36.14 -11.39 6.81
N LEU A 710 -35.43 -12.04 7.74
CA LEU A 710 -34.15 -11.58 8.28
C LEU A 710 -32.97 -12.15 7.48
N LYS A 711 -31.81 -11.53 7.60
CA LYS A 711 -30.55 -12.06 7.07
C LYS A 711 -29.95 -13.07 8.03
N HIS A 712 -29.54 -14.22 7.50
CA HIS A 712 -28.84 -15.30 8.19
C HIS A 712 -27.51 -15.59 7.52
N ALA A 713 -26.51 -16.01 8.29
CA ALA A 713 -25.19 -16.36 7.79
C ALA A 713 -25.06 -17.87 7.60
N TYR A 714 -24.50 -18.29 6.47
CA TYR A 714 -24.22 -19.68 6.16
C TYR A 714 -22.76 -19.88 5.78
N GLY A 715 -22.15 -21.00 6.18
CA GLY A 715 -20.78 -21.35 5.84
C GLY A 715 -20.66 -22.79 5.33
N TYR A 716 -19.75 -23.04 4.39
CA TYR A 716 -19.46 -24.40 3.96
C TYR A 716 -18.61 -25.13 4.99
N VAL A 717 -19.10 -26.28 5.43
CA VAL A 717 -18.42 -27.18 6.36
C VAL A 717 -18.34 -28.59 5.79
N LEU A 718 -17.36 -29.37 6.22
CA LEU A 718 -17.24 -30.77 5.81
C LEU A 718 -18.44 -31.58 6.31
N LYS A 719 -19.03 -32.42 5.45
CA LYS A 719 -20.07 -33.37 5.86
C LYS A 719 -19.51 -34.34 6.89
N LYS A 720 -20.31 -34.67 7.91
CA LYS A 720 -19.91 -35.54 9.02
C LYS A 720 -19.41 -36.92 8.57
N GLU A 721 -19.91 -37.44 7.44
CA GLU A 721 -19.49 -38.74 6.88
C GLU A 721 -18.06 -38.74 6.32
N PHE A 722 -17.47 -37.56 6.07
CA PHE A 722 -16.08 -37.39 5.61
C PHE A 722 -15.14 -36.88 6.71
N GLU A 723 -15.64 -36.61 7.92
CA GLU A 723 -14.79 -36.35 9.09
C GLU A 723 -14.10 -37.67 9.50
N LYS A 724 -12.78 -37.74 9.32
CA LYS A 724 -11.97 -38.95 9.57
C LYS A 724 -11.58 -39.14 11.03
#